data_AF-A0A093XL73-F1
#
_entry.id   AF-A0A093XL73-F1
#
_cell.length_a   1.000
_cell.length_b   1.000
_cell.length_c   1.000
_cell.angle_alpha   90.00
_cell.angle_beta   90.00
_cell.angle_gamma   90.00
#
_symmetry.space_group_name_H-M   'P 1'
#
loop_
_entity.id
_entity.type
_entity.pdbx_description
1 polymer ?
#
loop_
_entity_poly.entity_id
_entity_poly.type
_entity_poly.pdbx_seq_one_letter_code
_entity_poly.pdbx_strand_id
1 'polypeptide(L)'
;MPREQHQGELALEIWNALYKDKDSTPTVLAKQIIDYKQQEMEEEIARLERERDDATAWAKQLYAKEMESKNTAEQPVDDPPKTTESDGKGIQTENASTKSDYKDQYKAIWPTTTVNRVGPTIHLHEAEHYYKERNMQGLVDAADNAVRRTGRSLTQKQLAEAWVWLGAGHCFMDNLNYGIRSLKKALEILETLDPKDKEVEKMTDVALMWKSDIKDPAERFDTLLQIPATVLVAYRAYSHKSLTPAGIVVAVLTAIAHAVHPWNLPFVLLVVFFLAGTRVTKVKKEAKEKLTIQATGGAGGEGPRTHIQVLANSLVATVLALVHAYTLSLKPEVCYGWGRTLQDVIPIGIIANYAAVAADTFSSELGILSTHDPRLVTSPTLRRVPRGTNGGVTLWGLFAGLLGSFIVVFTALFFTPFCPVQQGPYGGTLSSLQGGAGWGWEEKKYLAIYLTIWGALGSVLDSVLGGLFQQSVKDTRTGRIVEGEGGKKVLISKAVPKIKKTAEVRAAAFGHEGKKSVPSPAEIDDSHGPTRVAESGWAILDNNEVNFLMAVNMSLGAMLIAAQCSIDYISILKTLLPRERNMTTPVDVLIVGAGPTGLAMGLELALHKVPFRIIDKSQVPSDKSRALVVQPRTLELLRRHRITEDISQRSTDVRGARIFVNKSQVAEVDISDIGLERTAFTRPEIISQAETEAIMALKLTSGYGVNIERGVEVEQMDQDATGVSVTIRKDGQTEQLRCAYVVGCDGAHSYVRRAAGLSFEGAPYKQGFMLCDTQLRWDMVGSGEAQEWKVFMSSTGFMILFPFKDGSVRVVGTLAIDPNENDAEGIDPTLEDFQELFNKMAPGTGELYDPSWIAKFKLHHRGVNNYRNGRLFVAGDAAHIHSPAGGQGMNTGIHDAINLGWKLARVLSGRKRAEEISEKLLDSYNEERRPVGQKLLKGTDRMFGYMASTNYLWLLFRNFLATWVLPWVMSSRELRAKAFWFISELGIRYRKSPIVSTAIGFTGSMRGGDRAADGKCETPAGGDEFLLDMCRGDCFHLILFAGRGAQMATPADLKSIITRFTKPLATRDVGEIEIHRVYSSKADDESGILDPEGELHKVYGFNEPGYVLVRPDTYIAHIGLQSAMDGLLEWLEENY
;
A
#
# COMPACT_ATOMS: atom_id res chain seq x y z
N MET A 1 14.86 -23.75 10.17
CA MET A 1 14.93 -24.57 11.41
C MET A 1 16.36 -25.11 11.54
N PRO A 2 16.96 -25.17 12.75
CA PRO A 2 16.30 -25.20 14.05
C PRO A 2 16.49 -23.91 14.88
N ARG A 3 15.38 -23.28 15.28
CA ARG A 3 15.34 -22.40 16.47
C ARG A 3 14.15 -22.74 17.34
N GLU A 4 12.97 -22.88 16.75
CA GLU A 4 11.70 -23.11 17.46
C GLU A 4 11.71 -24.44 18.25
N GLN A 5 12.22 -25.52 17.66
CA GLN A 5 12.18 -26.85 18.30
C GLN A 5 13.10 -26.94 19.52
N HIS A 6 14.28 -26.32 19.46
CA HIS A 6 15.19 -26.26 20.61
C HIS A 6 14.75 -25.24 21.66
N GLN A 7 14.10 -24.14 21.25
CA GLN A 7 13.43 -23.20 22.17
C GLN A 7 12.33 -23.88 22.99
N GLY A 8 11.59 -24.83 22.42
CA GLY A 8 10.57 -25.60 23.14
C GLY A 8 11.15 -26.53 24.23
N GLU A 9 12.20 -27.28 23.90
CA GLU A 9 12.88 -28.17 24.85
C GLU A 9 13.62 -27.37 25.94
N LEU A 10 14.33 -26.30 25.55
CA LEU A 10 15.03 -25.42 26.49
C LEU A 10 14.06 -24.66 27.41
N ALA A 11 12.89 -24.24 26.91
CA ALA A 11 11.85 -23.66 27.78
C ALA A 11 11.34 -24.66 28.82
N LEU A 12 11.29 -25.96 28.49
CA LEU A 12 10.91 -27.02 29.41
C LEU A 12 12.00 -27.30 30.46
N GLU A 13 13.29 -27.21 30.11
CA GLU A 13 14.39 -27.29 31.07
C GLU A 13 14.46 -26.05 31.97
N ILE A 14 14.35 -24.85 31.40
CA ILE A 14 14.30 -23.57 32.16
C ILE A 14 13.13 -23.58 33.15
N TRP A 15 11.96 -24.09 32.75
CA TRP A 15 10.81 -24.29 33.65
C TRP A 15 11.13 -25.26 34.80
N ASN A 16 11.76 -26.40 34.51
CA ASN A 16 12.13 -27.39 35.53
C ASN A 16 13.28 -26.92 36.45
N ALA A 17 14.16 -26.05 35.98
CA ALA A 17 15.34 -25.56 36.71
C ALA A 17 15.07 -24.29 37.53
N LEU A 18 14.32 -23.32 37.00
CA LEU A 18 14.09 -22.03 37.66
C LEU A 18 12.80 -21.98 38.50
N TYR A 19 11.76 -22.72 38.13
CA TYR A 19 10.44 -22.62 38.75
C TYR A 19 10.11 -23.71 39.78
N LYS A 20 11.02 -24.67 39.99
CA LYS A 20 10.78 -25.80 40.90
C LYS A 20 11.12 -25.50 42.36
N ASP A 21 11.98 -24.52 42.64
CA ASP A 21 12.28 -24.05 44.00
C ASP A 21 12.90 -22.63 44.02
N LYS A 22 12.33 -21.74 44.85
CA LYS A 22 12.83 -20.44 45.37
C LYS A 22 12.39 -19.12 44.71
N ASP A 23 12.16 -18.14 45.59
CA ASP A 23 11.83 -16.74 45.29
C ASP A 23 13.02 -15.97 44.69
N SER A 24 12.81 -15.33 43.54
CA SER A 24 13.72 -14.34 42.96
C SER A 24 12.97 -13.38 42.04
N THR A 25 13.39 -12.12 41.97
CA THR A 25 12.62 -11.06 41.31
C THR A 25 12.92 -10.92 39.81
N PRO A 26 11.92 -10.51 38.98
CA PRO A 26 12.02 -10.60 37.52
C PRO A 26 13.22 -9.87 36.89
N THR A 27 13.69 -8.78 37.49
CA THR A 27 14.79 -7.96 36.94
C THR A 27 16.15 -8.68 37.00
N VAL A 28 16.36 -9.55 38.00
CA VAL A 28 17.56 -10.40 38.07
C VAL A 28 17.47 -11.52 37.04
N LEU A 29 16.28 -12.14 36.94
CA LEU A 29 15.96 -13.19 35.97
C LEU A 29 16.23 -12.75 34.53
N ALA A 30 15.74 -11.56 34.15
CA ALA A 30 15.91 -11.00 32.82
C ALA A 30 17.38 -10.79 32.45
N LYS A 31 18.24 -10.37 33.40
CA LYS A 31 19.67 -10.21 33.14
C LYS A 31 20.36 -11.56 32.99
N GLN A 32 20.08 -12.53 33.85
CA GLN A 32 20.70 -13.86 33.78
C GLN A 32 20.33 -14.61 32.47
N ILE A 33 19.12 -14.39 31.95
CA ILE A 33 18.69 -14.92 30.65
C ILE A 33 19.49 -14.30 29.49
N ILE A 34 19.79 -12.99 29.55
CA ILE A 34 20.62 -12.31 28.54
C ILE A 34 22.07 -12.81 28.60
N ASP A 35 22.67 -12.81 29.79
CA ASP A 35 24.05 -13.22 30.01
C ASP A 35 24.27 -14.70 29.55
N TYR A 36 23.31 -15.60 29.86
CA TYR A 36 23.33 -16.99 29.40
C TYR A 36 23.18 -17.14 27.88
N LYS A 37 22.22 -16.42 27.26
CA LYS A 37 21.97 -16.50 25.82
C LYS A 37 23.12 -15.98 24.96
N GLN A 38 23.94 -15.07 25.51
CA GLN A 38 25.14 -14.62 24.82
C GLN A 38 26.23 -15.70 24.83
N GLN A 39 26.46 -16.35 25.98
CA GLN A 39 27.45 -17.42 26.12
C GLN A 39 27.09 -18.69 25.30
N GLU A 40 25.82 -19.09 25.31
CA GLU A 40 25.29 -20.20 24.49
C GLU A 40 25.51 -19.98 22.98
N MET A 41 25.37 -18.74 22.51
CA MET A 41 25.56 -18.38 21.11
C MET A 41 27.05 -18.39 20.70
N GLU A 42 27.94 -17.98 21.59
CA GLU A 42 29.40 -18.05 21.37
C GLU A 42 29.90 -19.50 21.30
N GLU A 43 29.37 -20.40 22.15
CA GLU A 43 29.74 -21.82 22.13
C GLU A 43 29.20 -22.59 20.90
N GLU A 44 27.96 -22.34 20.46
CA GLU A 44 27.39 -23.02 19.29
C GLU A 44 28.04 -22.54 17.97
N ILE A 45 28.42 -21.26 17.86
CA ILE A 45 29.26 -20.78 16.73
C ILE A 45 30.59 -21.53 16.73
N ALA A 46 31.29 -21.56 17.86
CA ALA A 46 32.57 -22.27 17.98
C ALA A 46 32.45 -23.80 17.78
N ARG A 47 31.25 -24.38 17.87
CA ARG A 47 30.98 -25.78 17.50
C ARG A 47 30.75 -25.95 16.01
N LEU A 48 29.90 -25.13 15.39
CA LEU A 48 29.60 -25.18 13.96
C LEU A 48 30.84 -24.93 13.09
N GLU A 49 31.78 -24.09 13.53
CA GLU A 49 33.07 -23.90 12.84
C GLU A 49 33.94 -25.17 12.85
N ARG A 50 33.95 -25.93 13.96
CA ARG A 50 34.64 -27.23 14.03
C ARG A 50 33.98 -28.28 13.14
N GLU A 51 32.65 -28.37 13.15
CA GLU A 51 31.91 -29.30 12.28
C GLU A 51 32.12 -28.99 10.78
N ARG A 52 32.21 -27.69 10.40
CA ARG A 52 32.61 -27.23 9.05
C ARG A 52 34.02 -27.69 8.69
N ASP A 53 34.97 -27.52 9.59
CA ASP A 53 36.39 -27.77 9.32
C ASP A 53 36.70 -29.29 9.28
N ASP A 54 36.05 -30.09 10.12
CA ASP A 54 36.10 -31.56 10.07
C ASP A 54 35.46 -32.11 8.78
N ALA A 55 34.32 -31.58 8.35
CA ALA A 55 33.70 -31.94 7.07
C ALA A 55 34.62 -31.58 5.87
N THR A 56 35.30 -30.44 5.95
CA THR A 56 36.29 -29.99 4.95
C THR A 56 37.54 -30.88 4.94
N ALA A 57 37.97 -31.39 6.09
CA ALA A 57 39.06 -32.35 6.19
C ALA A 57 38.66 -33.74 5.63
N TRP A 58 37.45 -34.21 5.94
CA TRP A 58 36.91 -35.47 5.43
C TRP A 58 36.76 -35.47 3.91
N ALA A 59 36.22 -34.39 3.32
CA ALA A 59 36.10 -34.24 1.88
C ALA A 59 37.47 -34.33 1.16
N LYS A 60 38.52 -33.74 1.74
CA LYS A 60 39.90 -33.85 1.22
C LYS A 60 40.45 -35.28 1.30
N GLN A 61 40.12 -36.04 2.35
CA GLN A 61 40.52 -37.45 2.46
C GLN A 61 39.75 -38.35 1.47
N LEU A 62 38.47 -38.07 1.21
CA LEU A 62 37.66 -38.81 0.24
C LEU A 62 38.21 -38.62 -1.18
N TYR A 63 38.51 -37.36 -1.55
CA TYR A 63 39.09 -37.01 -2.85
C TYR A 63 40.48 -37.63 -3.07
N ALA A 64 41.30 -37.75 -2.02
CA ALA A 64 42.57 -38.46 -2.08
C ALA A 64 42.38 -39.98 -2.36
N LYS A 65 41.39 -40.63 -1.72
CA LYS A 65 41.13 -42.06 -1.91
C LYS A 65 40.56 -42.41 -3.29
N GLU A 66 39.73 -41.56 -3.89
CA GLU A 66 39.26 -41.78 -5.27
C GLU A 66 40.40 -41.68 -6.31
N MET A 67 41.44 -40.90 -6.03
CA MET A 67 42.63 -40.80 -6.87
C MET A 67 43.57 -42.01 -6.71
N GLU A 68 43.57 -42.67 -5.55
CA GLU A 68 44.25 -43.98 -5.38
C GLU A 68 43.49 -45.11 -6.09
N SER A 69 42.16 -45.20 -5.94
CA SER A 69 41.38 -46.32 -6.49
C SER A 69 41.30 -46.34 -8.02
N LYS A 70 41.34 -45.17 -8.68
CA LYS A 70 41.40 -45.09 -10.15
C LYS A 70 42.69 -45.64 -10.75
N ASN A 71 43.79 -45.70 -9.99
CA ASN A 71 45.07 -46.26 -10.46
C ASN A 71 45.16 -47.80 -10.37
N THR A 72 44.12 -48.50 -9.89
CA THR A 72 44.15 -49.95 -9.63
C THR A 72 43.23 -50.81 -10.51
N ALA A 73 42.56 -50.22 -11.51
CA ALA A 73 41.41 -50.83 -12.21
C ALA A 73 41.64 -51.24 -13.68
N GLU A 74 42.88 -51.44 -14.14
CA GLU A 74 43.20 -51.86 -15.52
C GLU A 74 43.89 -53.25 -15.62
N GLN A 75 43.14 -54.36 -15.45
CA GLN A 75 43.49 -55.68 -16.03
C GLN A 75 42.23 -56.52 -16.36
N PRO A 76 42.13 -57.17 -17.54
CA PRO A 76 40.99 -58.04 -17.94
C PRO A 76 41.32 -59.55 -17.94
N VAL A 77 40.31 -60.43 -18.08
CA VAL A 77 40.29 -61.66 -18.95
C VAL A 77 39.04 -62.58 -18.76
N ASP A 78 38.32 -62.79 -19.88
CA ASP A 78 37.65 -63.94 -20.52
C ASP A 78 36.61 -64.94 -19.89
N ASP A 79 35.55 -65.12 -20.69
CA ASP A 79 34.76 -66.31 -21.15
C ASP A 79 33.73 -67.16 -20.31
N PRO A 80 32.58 -67.56 -20.93
CA PRO A 80 31.54 -68.48 -20.40
C PRO A 80 31.48 -69.82 -21.23
N PRO A 81 30.34 -70.54 -21.48
CA PRO A 81 29.04 -70.75 -20.79
C PRO A 81 28.70 -72.27 -20.59
N LYS A 82 27.47 -72.64 -20.11
CA LYS A 82 26.64 -73.78 -20.64
C LYS A 82 25.27 -74.08 -19.96
N THR A 83 24.21 -74.24 -20.79
CA THR A 83 23.12 -75.28 -20.85
C THR A 83 22.49 -75.91 -19.59
N THR A 84 21.20 -76.33 -19.51
CA THR A 84 20.12 -76.57 -20.52
C THR A 84 18.69 -76.59 -19.90
N GLU A 85 17.65 -76.53 -20.76
CA GLU A 85 16.29 -77.15 -20.73
C GLU A 85 15.78 -77.93 -19.48
N SER A 86 14.49 -78.00 -19.12
CA SER A 86 13.18 -77.38 -19.53
C SER A 86 12.11 -77.86 -18.50
N ASP A 87 10.77 -77.67 -18.53
CA ASP A 87 9.75 -77.01 -19.37
C ASP A 87 8.50 -76.68 -18.48
N GLY A 88 7.32 -76.39 -19.03
CA GLY A 88 6.01 -76.53 -18.35
C GLY A 88 5.11 -75.29 -18.33
N LYS A 89 3.95 -75.34 -19.02
CA LYS A 89 2.90 -74.30 -18.98
C LYS A 89 1.80 -74.63 -17.97
N GLY A 90 1.34 -73.64 -17.19
CA GLY A 90 0.07 -73.73 -16.45
C GLY A 90 -0.09 -72.62 -15.40
N ILE A 91 -1.07 -71.72 -15.58
CA ILE A 91 -1.30 -70.60 -14.66
C ILE A 91 -2.31 -70.99 -13.58
N GLN A 92 -1.82 -71.18 -12.34
CA GLN A 92 -2.57 -70.99 -11.09
C GLN A 92 -1.62 -70.39 -10.06
N THR A 93 -2.10 -69.44 -9.23
CA THR A 93 -1.27 -68.77 -8.22
C THR A 93 -2.04 -68.55 -6.91
N GLU A 94 -1.79 -69.40 -5.93
CA GLU A 94 -1.99 -69.11 -4.52
C GLU A 94 -0.80 -69.65 -3.71
N ASN A 95 -0.31 -68.85 -2.76
CA ASN A 95 0.38 -69.25 -1.51
C ASN A 95 1.58 -70.26 -1.62
N ALA A 96 2.82 -69.94 -1.21
CA ALA A 96 3.29 -68.84 -0.35
C ALA A 96 4.83 -68.73 -0.27
N SER A 97 5.29 -67.72 0.48
CA SER A 97 6.58 -67.61 1.22
C SER A 97 7.85 -67.07 0.53
N THR A 98 8.71 -66.43 1.36
CA THR A 98 10.05 -65.84 1.11
C THR A 98 10.17 -64.76 0.01
N LYS A 99 10.54 -63.50 0.29
CA LYS A 99 11.80 -62.95 0.88
C LYS A 99 13.06 -63.28 0.08
N SER A 100 14.03 -62.40 -0.16
CA SER A 100 14.16 -60.92 0.00
C SER A 100 15.54 -60.51 -0.59
N ASP A 101 15.79 -59.30 -1.09
CA ASP A 101 14.90 -58.16 -1.37
C ASP A 101 15.52 -57.21 -2.42
N TYR A 102 14.76 -56.17 -2.84
CA TYR A 102 15.26 -55.02 -3.60
C TYR A 102 14.77 -53.65 -3.05
N LYS A 103 14.03 -53.64 -1.93
CA LYS A 103 13.39 -52.42 -1.38
C LYS A 103 14.18 -51.71 -0.29
N ASP A 104 15.35 -52.22 0.09
CA ASP A 104 16.12 -51.76 1.26
C ASP A 104 17.43 -51.02 0.94
N GLN A 105 17.96 -51.05 -0.29
CA GLN A 105 19.18 -50.29 -0.63
C GLN A 105 19.00 -48.77 -0.47
N TYR A 106 17.80 -48.23 -0.70
CA TYR A 106 17.48 -46.82 -0.43
C TYR A 106 17.20 -46.49 1.06
N LYS A 107 17.04 -47.49 1.94
CA LYS A 107 16.88 -47.27 3.40
C LYS A 107 18.20 -47.22 4.17
N ALA A 108 19.29 -47.71 3.57
CA ALA A 108 20.60 -47.77 4.22
C ALA A 108 21.34 -46.41 4.27
N ILE A 109 20.93 -45.43 3.46
CA ILE A 109 21.68 -44.19 3.22
C ILE A 109 21.07 -42.97 3.94
N TRP A 110 19.76 -42.99 4.24
CA TRP A 110 19.07 -41.92 4.96
C TRP A 110 18.15 -42.48 6.06
N PRO A 111 18.28 -42.04 7.33
CA PRO A 111 17.35 -42.46 8.38
C PRO A 111 15.96 -41.88 8.13
N THR A 112 14.92 -42.68 8.42
CA THR A 112 13.50 -42.37 8.15
C THR A 112 12.98 -41.11 8.85
N THR A 113 13.75 -40.53 9.78
CA THR A 113 13.47 -39.25 10.45
C THR A 113 13.60 -38.04 9.52
N THR A 114 14.49 -38.07 8.51
CA THR A 114 14.77 -36.90 7.68
C THR A 114 13.62 -36.57 6.73
N VAL A 115 13.11 -37.56 5.99
CA VAL A 115 12.00 -37.39 5.03
C VAL A 115 10.72 -36.88 5.73
N ASN A 116 10.47 -37.34 6.95
CA ASN A 116 9.30 -36.95 7.75
C ASN A 116 9.36 -35.51 8.30
N ARG A 117 10.52 -34.82 8.25
CA ARG A 117 10.68 -33.44 8.74
C ARG A 117 10.55 -32.37 7.65
N VAL A 118 10.81 -32.71 6.39
CA VAL A 118 10.74 -31.72 5.28
C VAL A 118 9.31 -31.44 4.84
N GLY A 119 8.48 -32.47 4.66
CA GLY A 119 7.09 -32.34 4.19
C GLY A 119 6.22 -31.33 4.95
N PRO A 120 6.19 -31.34 6.30
CA PRO A 120 5.40 -30.38 7.09
C PRO A 120 5.79 -28.92 6.87
N THR A 121 7.07 -28.65 6.55
CA THR A 121 7.58 -27.27 6.35
C THR A 121 7.02 -26.63 5.09
N ILE A 122 6.88 -27.42 4.01
CA ILE A 122 6.36 -26.95 2.72
C ILE A 122 4.88 -26.58 2.85
N HIS A 123 4.09 -27.46 3.47
CA HIS A 123 2.66 -27.21 3.68
C HIS A 123 2.36 -26.10 4.69
N LEU A 124 3.31 -25.77 5.58
CA LEU A 124 3.22 -24.57 6.44
C LEU A 124 3.27 -23.27 5.63
N HIS A 125 4.13 -23.17 4.61
CA HIS A 125 4.12 -22.01 3.70
C HIS A 125 2.90 -21.98 2.76
N GLU A 126 2.40 -23.13 2.29
CA GLU A 126 1.12 -23.18 1.55
C GLU A 126 -0.05 -22.71 2.43
N ALA A 127 -0.12 -23.16 3.67
CA ALA A 127 -1.12 -22.70 4.64
C ALA A 127 -0.98 -21.20 4.94
N GLU A 128 0.25 -20.68 5.09
CA GLU A 128 0.53 -19.26 5.27
C GLU A 128 0.13 -18.41 4.06
N HIS A 129 0.32 -18.94 2.84
CA HIS A 129 -0.11 -18.33 1.58
C HIS A 129 -1.64 -18.25 1.49
N TYR A 130 -2.36 -19.38 1.66
CA TYR A 130 -3.82 -19.39 1.68
C TYR A 130 -4.42 -18.58 2.85
N TYR A 131 -3.72 -18.49 3.99
CA TYR A 131 -4.07 -17.61 5.11
C TYR A 131 -3.99 -16.12 4.72
N LYS A 132 -2.91 -15.70 4.05
CA LYS A 132 -2.76 -14.32 3.53
C LYS A 132 -3.82 -13.99 2.48
N GLU A 133 -4.23 -14.96 1.67
CA GLU A 133 -5.32 -14.82 0.68
C GLU A 133 -6.74 -14.98 1.26
N ARG A 134 -6.87 -15.35 2.55
CA ARG A 134 -8.16 -15.67 3.23
C ARG A 134 -8.92 -16.87 2.63
N ASN A 135 -8.24 -17.73 1.87
CA ASN A 135 -8.83 -18.92 1.27
C ASN A 135 -8.99 -20.04 2.30
N MET A 136 -10.12 -20.05 3.02
CA MET A 136 -10.38 -21.07 4.06
C MET A 136 -10.45 -22.51 3.52
N GLN A 137 -10.87 -22.71 2.26
CA GLN A 137 -10.88 -24.05 1.67
C GLN A 137 -9.45 -24.51 1.37
N GLY A 138 -8.61 -23.65 0.78
CA GLY A 138 -7.18 -23.93 0.57
C GLY A 138 -6.42 -24.20 1.87
N LEU A 139 -6.78 -23.52 2.97
CA LEU A 139 -6.25 -23.81 4.32
C LEU A 139 -6.62 -25.20 4.84
N VAL A 140 -7.88 -25.63 4.65
CA VAL A 140 -8.33 -26.99 4.99
C VAL A 140 -7.65 -28.03 4.09
N ASP A 141 -7.56 -27.76 2.79
CA ASP A 141 -6.96 -28.67 1.81
C ASP A 141 -5.44 -28.78 2.00
N ALA A 142 -4.74 -27.71 2.42
CA ALA A 142 -3.31 -27.75 2.77
C ALA A 142 -3.06 -28.60 4.03
N ALA A 143 -3.89 -28.43 5.07
CA ALA A 143 -3.83 -29.26 6.27
C ALA A 143 -4.11 -30.75 5.95
N ASP A 144 -5.13 -31.04 5.15
CA ASP A 144 -5.48 -32.41 4.78
C ASP A 144 -4.44 -33.04 3.83
N ASN A 145 -3.79 -32.27 2.95
CA ASN A 145 -2.67 -32.76 2.14
C ASN A 145 -1.41 -33.06 2.96
N ALA A 146 -1.09 -32.22 3.95
CA ALA A 146 0.00 -32.50 4.90
C ALA A 146 -0.25 -33.80 5.69
N VAL A 147 -1.51 -34.05 6.09
CA VAL A 147 -1.96 -35.28 6.73
C VAL A 147 -1.88 -36.50 5.78
N ARG A 148 -2.37 -36.37 4.54
CA ARG A 148 -2.31 -37.45 3.53
C ARG A 148 -0.88 -37.87 3.19
N ARG A 149 0.08 -36.92 3.16
CA ARG A 149 1.49 -37.19 2.84
C ARG A 149 2.34 -37.69 4.01
N THR A 150 1.97 -37.35 5.25
CA THR A 150 2.62 -37.94 6.46
C THR A 150 2.04 -39.30 6.85
N GLY A 151 0.96 -39.75 6.21
CA GLY A 151 0.43 -41.11 6.33
C GLY A 151 -0.27 -41.41 7.66
N ARG A 152 -0.62 -40.37 8.44
CA ARG A 152 -1.38 -40.50 9.70
C ARG A 152 -2.42 -39.40 9.79
N SER A 153 -3.70 -39.77 9.88
CA SER A 153 -4.76 -38.85 10.30
C SER A 153 -4.45 -38.28 11.68
N LEU A 154 -4.52 -36.96 11.84
CA LEU A 154 -4.43 -36.33 13.15
C LEU A 154 -5.53 -36.90 14.06
N THR A 155 -5.16 -37.24 15.30
CA THR A 155 -6.17 -37.55 16.32
C THR A 155 -6.90 -36.27 16.72
N GLN A 156 -8.17 -36.38 17.13
CA GLN A 156 -8.94 -35.22 17.62
C GLN A 156 -8.20 -34.48 18.76
N LYS A 157 -7.43 -35.20 19.58
CA LYS A 157 -6.58 -34.63 20.64
C LYS A 157 -5.49 -33.69 20.10
N GLN A 158 -4.77 -34.09 19.05
CA GLN A 158 -3.75 -33.26 18.40
C GLN A 158 -4.37 -32.10 17.62
N LEU A 159 -5.57 -32.29 17.06
CA LEU A 159 -6.31 -31.23 16.39
C LEU A 159 -6.76 -30.15 17.39
N ALA A 160 -7.29 -30.56 18.55
CA ALA A 160 -7.60 -29.65 19.65
C ALA A 160 -6.38 -28.86 20.12
N GLU A 161 -5.26 -29.54 20.38
CA GLU A 161 -3.99 -28.93 20.82
C GLU A 161 -3.54 -27.80 19.86
N ALA A 162 -3.54 -28.06 18.55
CA ALA A 162 -3.20 -27.07 17.54
C ALA A 162 -4.11 -25.83 17.58
N TRP A 163 -5.42 -26.01 17.81
CA TRP A 163 -6.37 -24.90 17.94
C TRP A 163 -6.20 -24.10 19.25
N VAL A 164 -5.77 -24.74 20.36
CA VAL A 164 -5.43 -24.02 21.61
C VAL A 164 -4.22 -23.10 21.37
N TRP A 165 -3.15 -23.61 20.76
CA TRP A 165 -1.95 -22.84 20.46
C TRP A 165 -2.21 -21.69 19.49
N LEU A 166 -2.98 -21.91 18.41
CA LEU A 166 -3.40 -20.85 17.49
C LEU A 166 -4.23 -19.77 18.21
N GLY A 167 -5.08 -20.21 19.16
CA GLY A 167 -5.89 -19.35 20.00
C GLY A 167 -5.07 -18.41 20.88
N ALA A 168 -4.17 -18.96 21.68
CA ALA A 168 -3.29 -18.18 22.56
C ALA A 168 -2.37 -17.24 21.76
N GLY A 169 -1.78 -17.73 20.66
CA GLY A 169 -0.87 -16.94 19.81
C GLY A 169 -1.55 -15.71 19.17
N HIS A 170 -2.80 -15.84 18.71
CA HIS A 170 -3.55 -14.68 18.20
C HIS A 170 -3.90 -13.66 19.30
N CYS A 171 -4.16 -14.12 20.52
CA CYS A 171 -4.49 -13.22 21.64
C CYS A 171 -3.27 -12.48 22.21
N PHE A 172 -2.08 -13.10 22.17
CA PHE A 172 -0.82 -12.42 22.52
C PHE A 172 -0.45 -11.30 21.52
N MET A 173 -0.95 -11.37 20.29
CA MET A 173 -0.72 -10.42 19.21
C MET A 173 -1.89 -9.43 19.03
N ASP A 174 -2.63 -9.12 20.10
CA ASP A 174 -3.83 -8.26 20.16
C ASP A 174 -5.00 -8.63 19.20
N ASN A 175 -4.92 -9.76 18.48
CA ASN A 175 -5.89 -10.15 17.46
C ASN A 175 -7.04 -11.00 18.04
N LEU A 176 -7.71 -10.42 19.04
CA LEU A 176 -8.70 -11.05 19.93
C LEU A 176 -9.76 -11.88 19.19
N ASN A 177 -10.34 -11.34 18.12
CA ASN A 177 -11.44 -11.97 17.38
C ASN A 177 -11.07 -13.32 16.75
N TYR A 178 -9.82 -13.47 16.29
CA TYR A 178 -9.34 -14.72 15.69
C TYR A 178 -8.94 -15.71 16.77
N GLY A 179 -8.30 -15.26 17.85
CA GLY A 179 -7.97 -16.11 18.99
C GLY A 179 -9.21 -16.69 19.68
N ILE A 180 -10.26 -15.89 19.90
CA ILE A 180 -11.55 -16.36 20.44
C ILE A 180 -12.20 -17.42 19.54
N ARG A 181 -12.10 -17.31 18.20
CA ARG A 181 -12.61 -18.34 17.28
C ARG A 181 -11.80 -19.64 17.38
N SER A 182 -10.48 -19.56 17.39
CA SER A 182 -9.61 -20.74 17.54
C SER A 182 -9.81 -21.44 18.89
N LEU A 183 -9.92 -20.70 20.00
CA LEU A 183 -10.23 -21.26 21.32
C LEU A 183 -11.63 -21.90 21.38
N LYS A 184 -12.64 -21.31 20.71
CA LYS A 184 -13.96 -21.96 20.57
C LYS A 184 -13.86 -23.26 19.78
N LYS A 185 -13.10 -23.29 18.67
CA LYS A 185 -12.91 -24.51 17.87
C LYS A 185 -12.11 -25.59 18.61
N ALA A 186 -11.15 -25.22 19.46
CA ALA A 186 -10.46 -26.14 20.35
C ALA A 186 -11.43 -26.81 21.34
N LEU A 187 -12.26 -26.02 22.03
CA LEU A 187 -13.23 -26.52 23.00
C LEU A 187 -14.27 -27.46 22.35
N GLU A 188 -14.81 -27.11 21.18
CA GLU A 188 -15.71 -27.99 20.41
C GLU A 188 -15.11 -29.37 20.09
N ILE A 189 -13.78 -29.49 20.01
CA ILE A 189 -13.08 -30.76 19.76
C ILE A 189 -12.74 -31.46 21.08
N LEU A 190 -12.33 -30.73 22.11
CA LEU A 190 -12.06 -31.25 23.45
C LEU A 190 -13.31 -31.89 24.07
N GLU A 191 -14.51 -31.33 23.83
CA GLU A 191 -15.81 -31.90 24.22
C GLU A 191 -16.11 -33.27 23.57
N THR A 192 -15.37 -33.69 22.54
CA THR A 192 -15.51 -35.01 21.89
C THR A 192 -14.53 -36.09 22.40
N LEU A 193 -13.66 -35.74 23.37
CA LEU A 193 -12.63 -36.61 23.94
C LEU A 193 -13.02 -37.09 25.34
N ASP A 194 -12.30 -38.08 25.90
CA ASP A 194 -12.54 -38.53 27.28
C ASP A 194 -12.09 -37.44 28.27
N PRO A 195 -12.99 -36.83 29.07
CA PRO A 195 -12.65 -35.78 30.02
C PRO A 195 -11.82 -36.29 31.22
N LYS A 196 -11.54 -37.60 31.31
CA LYS A 196 -10.63 -38.17 32.32
C LYS A 196 -9.17 -38.25 31.85
N ASP A 197 -8.90 -37.92 30.59
CA ASP A 197 -7.53 -37.78 30.08
C ASP A 197 -6.94 -36.46 30.60
N LYS A 198 -5.88 -36.55 31.42
CA LYS A 198 -5.26 -35.38 32.09
C LYS A 198 -4.68 -34.33 31.15
N GLU A 199 -4.45 -34.66 29.88
CA GLU A 199 -4.02 -33.67 28.89
C GLU A 199 -5.23 -32.99 28.24
N VAL A 200 -6.36 -33.70 28.08
CA VAL A 200 -7.65 -33.10 27.66
C VAL A 200 -8.18 -32.17 28.75
N GLU A 201 -8.11 -32.59 30.02
CA GLU A 201 -8.39 -31.77 31.21
C GLU A 201 -7.57 -30.46 31.17
N LYS A 202 -6.23 -30.57 31.09
CA LYS A 202 -5.33 -29.39 31.00
C LYS A 202 -5.56 -28.52 29.76
N MET A 203 -5.78 -29.09 28.58
CA MET A 203 -6.07 -28.30 27.38
C MET A 203 -7.41 -27.56 27.49
N THR A 204 -8.39 -28.18 28.14
CA THR A 204 -9.68 -27.55 28.46
C THR A 204 -9.49 -26.42 29.47
N ASP A 205 -8.75 -26.65 30.56
CA ASP A 205 -8.42 -25.62 31.54
C ASP A 205 -7.67 -24.43 30.92
N VAL A 206 -6.65 -24.68 30.08
CA VAL A 206 -5.89 -23.61 29.39
C VAL A 206 -6.78 -22.86 28.40
N ALA A 207 -7.61 -23.56 27.61
CA ALA A 207 -8.51 -22.93 26.67
C ALA A 207 -9.62 -22.12 27.36
N LEU A 208 -10.14 -22.60 28.50
CA LEU A 208 -11.10 -21.90 29.34
C LEU A 208 -10.46 -20.71 30.08
N MET A 209 -9.25 -20.87 30.63
CA MET A 209 -8.49 -19.81 31.31
C MET A 209 -8.30 -18.63 30.36
N TRP A 210 -7.67 -18.85 29.20
CA TRP A 210 -7.51 -17.81 28.18
C TRP A 210 -8.86 -17.23 27.77
N LYS A 211 -9.87 -18.05 27.44
CA LYS A 211 -11.23 -17.58 27.12
C LYS A 211 -11.91 -16.79 28.26
N SER A 212 -11.46 -16.92 29.51
CA SER A 212 -12.01 -16.22 30.67
C SER A 212 -11.24 -14.95 31.06
N ASP A 213 -9.95 -14.87 30.73
CA ASP A 213 -9.14 -13.66 30.84
C ASP A 213 -9.33 -12.74 29.63
N ILE A 214 -9.52 -13.33 28.44
CA ILE A 214 -10.01 -12.66 27.22
C ILE A 214 -11.51 -12.37 27.37
N LYS A 215 -11.85 -11.45 28.28
CA LYS A 215 -13.17 -10.82 28.27
C LYS A 215 -13.22 -9.82 27.14
N ASP A 216 -14.04 -10.13 26.14
CA ASP A 216 -14.29 -9.26 25.00
C ASP A 216 -14.69 -7.85 25.51
N PRO A 217 -14.06 -6.77 25.03
CA PRO A 217 -14.52 -5.42 25.31
C PRO A 217 -16.02 -5.19 24.99
N ALA A 218 -16.62 -5.98 24.10
CA ALA A 218 -18.07 -5.99 23.83
C ALA A 218 -18.88 -6.69 24.94
N GLU A 219 -18.42 -7.82 25.51
CA GLU A 219 -19.08 -8.48 26.67
C GLU A 219 -19.07 -7.57 27.92
N ARG A 220 -18.21 -6.55 27.96
CA ARG A 220 -18.10 -5.60 29.08
C ARG A 220 -19.34 -4.72 29.30
N PHE A 221 -20.33 -4.73 28.40
CA PHE A 221 -21.71 -4.32 28.66
C PHE A 221 -22.68 -5.20 27.84
N ASP A 222 -22.80 -6.45 28.29
CA ASP A 222 -23.63 -7.52 27.72
C ASP A 222 -25.08 -7.14 27.35
N THR A 223 -25.61 -7.87 26.35
CA THR A 223 -27.05 -7.99 26.05
C THR A 223 -27.88 -8.41 27.28
N LEU A 224 -27.26 -9.12 28.24
CA LEU A 224 -27.80 -9.47 29.56
C LEU A 224 -28.15 -8.25 30.44
N LEU A 225 -27.59 -7.06 30.18
CA LEU A 225 -28.02 -5.80 30.82
C LEU A 225 -29.07 -5.07 29.98
N GLN A 226 -28.94 -5.10 28.65
CA GLN A 226 -29.87 -4.42 27.74
C GLN A 226 -31.29 -5.01 27.76
N ILE A 227 -31.43 -6.33 27.92
CA ILE A 227 -32.74 -7.00 28.03
C ILE A 227 -33.48 -6.58 29.32
N PRO A 228 -32.91 -6.71 30.54
CA PRO A 228 -33.50 -6.16 31.75
C PRO A 228 -33.72 -4.65 31.71
N ALA A 229 -32.82 -3.86 31.09
CA ALA A 229 -33.02 -2.43 30.92
C ALA A 229 -34.22 -2.12 30.01
N THR A 230 -34.41 -2.87 28.92
CA THR A 230 -35.57 -2.74 28.02
C THR A 230 -36.87 -3.10 28.76
N VAL A 231 -36.88 -4.21 29.50
CA VAL A 231 -38.02 -4.62 30.34
C VAL A 231 -38.32 -3.57 31.41
N LEU A 232 -37.31 -3.02 32.08
CA LEU A 232 -37.47 -1.98 33.10
C LEU A 232 -37.98 -0.65 32.51
N VAL A 233 -37.51 -0.25 31.33
CA VAL A 233 -37.99 0.93 30.61
C VAL A 233 -39.43 0.76 30.13
N ALA A 234 -39.78 -0.41 29.59
CA ALA A 234 -41.15 -0.75 29.19
C ALA A 234 -42.11 -0.79 30.39
N TYR A 235 -41.70 -1.45 31.48
CA TYR A 235 -42.43 -1.47 32.75
C TYR A 235 -42.59 -0.07 33.35
N ARG A 236 -41.55 0.78 33.26
CA ARG A 236 -41.60 2.19 33.68
C ARG A 236 -42.57 3.02 32.82
N ALA A 237 -42.58 2.80 31.51
CA ALA A 237 -43.51 3.48 30.60
C ALA A 237 -44.98 3.07 30.86
N TYR A 238 -45.21 1.78 31.15
CA TYR A 238 -46.51 1.24 31.55
C TYR A 238 -46.99 1.77 32.91
N SER A 239 -46.20 1.57 33.97
CA SER A 239 -46.56 1.93 35.35
C SER A 239 -46.77 3.43 35.56
N HIS A 240 -46.03 4.29 34.85
CA HIS A 240 -46.25 5.75 34.86
C HIS A 240 -47.10 6.26 33.68
N LYS A 241 -47.80 5.38 32.95
CA LYS A 241 -48.68 5.71 31.80
C LYS A 241 -48.09 6.74 30.84
N SER A 242 -46.78 6.63 30.56
CA SER A 242 -46.01 7.64 29.81
C SER A 242 -46.02 7.36 28.30
N LEU A 243 -46.37 6.14 27.90
CA LEU A 243 -46.66 5.73 26.52
C LEU A 243 -48.04 5.07 26.44
N THR A 244 -48.70 5.20 25.29
CA THR A 244 -49.86 4.37 24.91
C THR A 244 -49.45 2.88 24.78
N PRO A 245 -50.38 1.90 24.88
CA PRO A 245 -50.02 0.48 24.71
C PRO A 245 -49.31 0.16 23.39
N ALA A 246 -49.79 0.72 22.27
CA ALA A 246 -49.10 0.63 20.98
C ALA A 246 -47.73 1.35 20.99
N GLY A 247 -47.62 2.49 21.68
CA GLY A 247 -46.36 3.18 21.89
C GLY A 247 -45.34 2.35 22.68
N ILE A 248 -45.77 1.56 23.66
CA ILE A 248 -44.90 0.64 24.41
C ILE A 248 -44.37 -0.46 23.49
N VAL A 249 -45.22 -1.09 22.67
CA VAL A 249 -44.79 -2.12 21.70
C VAL A 249 -43.75 -1.56 20.73
N VAL A 250 -44.01 -0.38 20.15
CA VAL A 250 -43.07 0.24 19.19
C VAL A 250 -41.79 0.74 19.88
N ALA A 251 -41.86 1.21 21.12
CA ALA A 251 -40.67 1.56 21.90
C ALA A 251 -39.81 0.32 22.25
N VAL A 252 -40.43 -0.83 22.53
CA VAL A 252 -39.72 -2.10 22.75
C VAL A 252 -39.05 -2.58 21.46
N LEU A 253 -39.75 -2.55 20.32
CA LEU A 253 -39.16 -2.88 19.01
C LEU A 253 -38.01 -1.93 18.65
N THR A 254 -38.16 -0.64 18.92
CA THR A 254 -37.09 0.37 18.78
C THR A 254 -35.88 0.03 19.66
N ALA A 255 -36.11 -0.30 20.94
CA ALA A 255 -35.05 -0.68 21.87
C ALA A 255 -34.31 -1.95 21.43
N ILE A 256 -35.03 -2.98 20.97
CA ILE A 256 -34.44 -4.21 20.42
C ILE A 256 -33.56 -3.88 19.20
N ALA A 257 -34.02 -3.05 18.28
CA ALA A 257 -33.25 -2.66 17.10
C ALA A 257 -31.96 -1.88 17.45
N HIS A 258 -31.96 -1.10 18.54
CA HIS A 258 -30.75 -0.44 19.06
C HIS A 258 -29.86 -1.36 19.91
N ALA A 259 -30.43 -2.39 20.55
CA ALA A 259 -29.72 -3.40 21.34
C ALA A 259 -28.94 -4.41 20.47
N VAL A 260 -29.40 -4.66 19.24
CA VAL A 260 -28.69 -5.48 18.23
C VAL A 260 -27.40 -4.80 17.73
N HIS A 261 -27.17 -3.52 18.03
CA HIS A 261 -25.98 -2.80 17.58
C HIS A 261 -24.72 -3.18 18.40
N PRO A 262 -23.57 -3.51 17.75
CA PRO A 262 -22.36 -3.99 18.46
C PRO A 262 -21.77 -3.02 19.50
N TRP A 263 -21.96 -1.71 19.34
CA TRP A 263 -21.61 -0.72 20.37
C TRP A 263 -22.84 -0.34 21.18
N ASN A 264 -22.70 -0.22 22.50
CA ASN A 264 -23.78 0.19 23.40
C ASN A 264 -24.36 1.60 23.14
N LEU A 265 -23.65 2.45 22.37
CA LEU A 265 -24.00 3.84 22.08
C LEU A 265 -25.49 4.05 21.70
N PRO A 266 -26.07 3.44 20.66
CA PRO A 266 -27.42 3.82 20.20
C PRO A 266 -28.49 3.46 21.24
N PHE A 267 -28.34 2.32 21.93
CA PHE A 267 -29.26 1.90 22.99
C PHE A 267 -29.23 2.87 24.19
N VAL A 268 -28.03 3.27 24.62
CA VAL A 268 -27.88 4.21 25.74
C VAL A 268 -28.43 5.59 25.41
N LEU A 269 -28.23 6.11 24.18
CA LEU A 269 -28.81 7.40 23.78
C LEU A 269 -30.35 7.37 23.76
N LEU A 270 -30.97 6.29 23.27
CA LEU A 270 -32.42 6.08 23.32
C LEU A 270 -32.96 6.10 24.76
N VAL A 271 -32.31 5.38 25.68
CA VAL A 271 -32.71 5.32 27.10
C VAL A 271 -32.52 6.67 27.79
N VAL A 272 -31.41 7.37 27.54
CA VAL A 272 -31.16 8.70 28.10
C VAL A 272 -32.16 9.72 27.58
N PHE A 273 -32.45 9.75 26.28
CA PHE A 273 -33.48 10.60 25.68
C PHE A 273 -34.85 10.36 26.34
N PHE A 274 -35.29 9.09 26.44
CA PHE A 274 -36.57 8.73 27.05
C PHE A 274 -36.66 9.19 28.52
N LEU A 275 -35.63 8.93 29.33
CA LEU A 275 -35.62 9.29 30.75
C LEU A 275 -35.49 10.80 30.99
N ALA A 276 -34.72 11.51 30.16
CA ALA A 276 -34.54 12.95 30.23
C ALA A 276 -35.83 13.69 29.82
N GLY A 277 -36.40 13.34 28.66
CA GLY A 277 -37.69 13.88 28.19
C GLY A 277 -38.82 13.64 29.20
N THR A 278 -38.97 12.40 29.67
CA THR A 278 -40.01 12.04 30.67
C THR A 278 -39.88 12.80 32.00
N ARG A 279 -38.65 13.21 32.39
CA ARG A 279 -38.44 14.11 33.54
C ARG A 279 -38.88 15.53 33.22
N VAL A 280 -38.46 16.07 32.07
CA VAL A 280 -38.74 17.44 31.63
C VAL A 280 -40.23 17.70 31.39
N THR A 281 -40.98 16.75 30.80
CA THR A 281 -42.44 16.82 30.69
C THR A 281 -43.11 17.07 32.04
N LYS A 282 -42.63 16.42 33.11
CA LYS A 282 -43.21 16.49 34.45
C LYS A 282 -42.85 17.74 35.24
N VAL A 283 -41.89 18.55 34.79
CA VAL A 283 -41.52 19.83 35.45
C VAL A 283 -42.72 20.78 35.41
N LYS A 284 -43.28 21.13 36.59
CA LYS A 284 -44.42 22.05 36.74
C LYS A 284 -45.63 21.73 35.82
N LYS A 285 -45.99 20.45 35.65
CA LYS A 285 -47.06 20.01 34.71
C LYS A 285 -48.35 20.83 34.84
N GLU A 286 -48.88 20.98 36.06
CA GLU A 286 -50.10 21.77 36.35
C GLU A 286 -50.03 23.25 35.95
N ALA A 287 -48.84 23.81 35.75
CA ALA A 287 -48.66 25.17 35.25
C ALA A 287 -48.71 25.20 33.72
N LYS A 288 -48.18 24.18 33.03
CA LYS A 288 -48.25 24.03 31.57
C LYS A 288 -49.70 23.85 31.10
N GLU A 289 -50.44 22.96 31.78
CA GLU A 289 -51.83 22.62 31.48
C GLU A 289 -52.80 23.82 31.53
N LYS A 290 -52.37 24.92 32.17
CA LYS A 290 -53.13 26.17 32.29
C LYS A 290 -52.79 27.22 31.21
N LEU A 291 -51.82 26.95 30.32
CA LEU A 291 -51.36 27.90 29.30
C LEU A 291 -52.02 27.68 27.92
N THR A 292 -52.42 26.46 27.61
CA THR A 292 -53.10 26.07 26.35
C THR A 292 -54.45 25.40 26.64
N ILE A 293 -55.19 25.03 25.59
CA ILE A 293 -56.54 24.43 25.67
C ILE A 293 -56.59 23.22 24.73
N GLN A 294 -57.14 22.08 25.15
CA GLN A 294 -57.33 20.96 24.22
C GLN A 294 -58.51 21.23 23.26
N ALA A 295 -58.39 20.78 22.01
CA ALA A 295 -59.45 20.92 21.00
C ALA A 295 -60.81 20.32 21.42
N THR A 296 -60.81 19.38 22.38
CA THR A 296 -61.95 18.70 23.03
C THR A 296 -62.62 19.50 24.15
N GLY A 297 -62.04 20.64 24.59
CA GLY A 297 -62.60 21.53 25.61
C GLY A 297 -62.04 21.37 27.03
N GLY A 298 -61.07 20.48 27.23
CA GLY A 298 -60.31 20.37 28.49
C GLY A 298 -59.22 21.43 28.66
N ALA A 299 -58.65 21.51 29.86
CA ALA A 299 -57.36 22.16 30.09
C ALA A 299 -56.27 21.51 29.20
N GLY A 300 -55.28 22.28 28.77
CA GLY A 300 -54.22 21.83 27.85
C GLY A 300 -53.33 20.73 28.43
N GLY A 301 -52.47 20.14 27.58
CA GLY A 301 -51.45 19.18 28.01
C GLY A 301 -51.49 17.85 27.25
N GLU A 302 -50.30 17.33 26.94
CA GLU A 302 -50.15 16.03 26.27
C GLU A 302 -50.63 14.85 27.13
N GLY A 303 -51.26 13.89 26.47
CA GLY A 303 -51.51 12.55 27.00
C GLY A 303 -50.28 11.63 26.92
N PRO A 304 -50.44 10.31 27.17
CA PRO A 304 -49.39 9.33 26.98
C PRO A 304 -48.89 9.35 25.52
N ARG A 305 -47.57 9.36 25.29
CA ARG A 305 -47.02 9.49 23.92
C ARG A 305 -47.45 8.32 23.03
N THR A 306 -47.74 8.64 21.77
CA THR A 306 -48.24 7.67 20.78
C THR A 306 -47.10 6.89 20.11
N HIS A 307 -47.42 5.78 19.43
CA HIS A 307 -46.44 5.07 18.59
C HIS A 307 -45.89 5.94 17.45
N ILE A 308 -46.69 6.88 16.94
CA ILE A 308 -46.26 7.85 15.90
C ILE A 308 -45.21 8.80 16.50
N GLN A 309 -45.43 9.32 17.71
CA GLN A 309 -44.46 10.17 18.42
C GLN A 309 -43.18 9.42 18.81
N VAL A 310 -43.22 8.09 19.00
CA VAL A 310 -41.99 7.28 19.16
C VAL A 310 -41.23 7.27 17.84
N LEU A 311 -41.87 6.83 16.75
CA LEU A 311 -41.23 6.72 15.43
C LEU A 311 -40.69 8.06 14.91
N ALA A 312 -41.43 9.16 15.06
CA ALA A 312 -40.98 10.48 14.62
C ALA A 312 -39.64 10.89 15.24
N ASN A 313 -39.37 10.47 16.48
CA ASN A 313 -38.15 10.82 17.22
C ASN A 313 -37.03 9.78 17.11
N SER A 314 -37.35 8.49 16.88
CA SER A 314 -36.36 7.39 16.89
C SER A 314 -36.10 6.75 15.53
N LEU A 315 -36.99 6.83 14.54
CA LEU A 315 -36.92 5.99 13.33
C LEU A 315 -35.63 6.23 12.52
N VAL A 316 -35.19 7.48 12.39
CA VAL A 316 -33.96 7.82 11.66
C VAL A 316 -32.73 7.23 12.37
N ALA A 317 -32.60 7.44 13.68
CA ALA A 317 -31.57 6.77 14.48
C ALA A 317 -31.66 5.24 14.44
N THR A 318 -32.87 4.67 14.39
CA THR A 318 -33.08 3.22 14.29
C THR A 318 -32.53 2.67 12.99
N VAL A 319 -32.84 3.32 11.86
CA VAL A 319 -32.33 2.94 10.54
C VAL A 319 -30.82 3.11 10.47
N LEU A 320 -30.28 4.24 10.94
CA LEU A 320 -28.83 4.47 10.97
C LEU A 320 -28.10 3.47 11.88
N ALA A 321 -28.65 3.10 13.04
CA ALA A 321 -28.09 2.07 13.91
C ALA A 321 -28.10 0.69 13.24
N LEU A 322 -29.20 0.28 12.59
CA LEU A 322 -29.25 -0.99 11.87
C LEU A 322 -28.29 -1.02 10.66
N VAL A 323 -28.15 0.09 9.93
CA VAL A 323 -27.15 0.23 8.85
C VAL A 323 -25.73 0.16 9.40
N HIS A 324 -25.43 0.81 10.52
CA HIS A 324 -24.09 0.76 11.12
C HIS A 324 -23.75 -0.63 11.70
N ALA A 325 -24.72 -1.31 12.31
CA ALA A 325 -24.57 -2.71 12.73
C ALA A 325 -24.30 -3.62 11.53
N TYR A 326 -24.97 -3.39 10.40
CA TYR A 326 -24.72 -4.12 9.17
C TYR A 326 -23.33 -3.84 8.60
N THR A 327 -22.87 -2.58 8.53
CA THR A 327 -21.51 -2.27 8.07
C THR A 327 -20.44 -2.86 8.98
N LEU A 328 -20.63 -2.81 10.31
CA LEU A 328 -19.75 -3.49 11.28
C LEU A 328 -19.74 -5.02 11.11
N SER A 329 -20.86 -5.64 10.69
CA SER A 329 -20.90 -7.08 10.39
C SER A 329 -20.13 -7.47 9.11
N LEU A 330 -20.02 -6.55 8.15
CA LEU A 330 -19.23 -6.72 6.92
C LEU A 330 -17.74 -6.38 7.13
N LYS A 331 -17.45 -5.38 7.96
CA LYS A 331 -16.11 -4.93 8.34
C LYS A 331 -16.04 -4.66 9.85
N PRO A 332 -15.65 -5.68 10.65
CA PRO A 332 -15.57 -5.54 12.10
C PRO A 332 -14.47 -4.55 12.52
N GLU A 333 -14.87 -3.34 12.91
CA GLU A 333 -14.00 -2.34 13.53
C GLU A 333 -14.30 -2.23 15.03
N VAL A 334 -13.24 -2.33 15.83
CA VAL A 334 -13.31 -2.38 17.31
C VAL A 334 -13.49 -0.98 17.92
N CYS A 335 -13.10 0.07 17.20
CA CYS A 335 -13.10 1.44 17.69
C CYS A 335 -13.46 2.47 16.60
N TYR A 336 -13.94 3.63 17.03
CA TYR A 336 -14.31 4.75 16.18
C TYR A 336 -13.07 5.54 15.72
N GLY A 337 -12.72 5.42 14.44
CA GLY A 337 -11.77 6.28 13.75
C GLY A 337 -12.45 7.52 13.16
N TRP A 338 -11.67 8.55 12.81
CA TRP A 338 -12.19 9.71 12.06
C TRP A 338 -11.71 9.67 10.61
N GLY A 339 -12.65 9.88 9.67
CA GLY A 339 -12.35 10.23 8.27
C GLY A 339 -11.73 9.12 7.42
N ARG A 340 -11.96 7.83 7.72
CA ARG A 340 -11.44 6.69 6.95
C ARG A 340 -12.46 6.16 5.92
N THR A 341 -13.75 6.09 6.27
CA THR A 341 -14.81 5.57 5.39
C THR A 341 -16.19 6.18 5.65
N LEU A 342 -17.19 5.80 4.84
CA LEU A 342 -18.62 6.06 5.11
C LEU A 342 -19.14 5.42 6.42
N GLN A 343 -18.42 4.46 7.01
CA GLN A 343 -18.75 3.88 8.32
C GLN A 343 -18.65 4.96 9.42
N ASP A 344 -17.63 5.83 9.34
CA ASP A 344 -17.29 6.80 10.40
C ASP A 344 -18.27 7.98 10.52
N VAL A 345 -19.13 8.19 9.52
CA VAL A 345 -20.14 9.27 9.58
C VAL A 345 -21.47 8.79 10.17
N ILE A 346 -21.78 7.49 10.15
CA ILE A 346 -23.08 6.98 10.62
C ILE A 346 -23.28 7.17 12.14
N PRO A 347 -22.29 6.94 13.02
CA PRO A 347 -22.39 7.28 14.44
C PRO A 347 -22.72 8.75 14.69
N ILE A 348 -22.17 9.66 13.89
CA ILE A 348 -22.47 11.10 13.98
C ILE A 348 -23.94 11.40 13.68
N GLY A 349 -24.53 10.73 12.67
CA GLY A 349 -25.96 10.84 12.38
C GLY A 349 -26.85 10.34 13.53
N ILE A 350 -26.48 9.22 14.17
CA ILE A 350 -27.21 8.65 15.32
C ILE A 350 -27.15 9.62 16.53
N ILE A 351 -25.98 10.18 16.83
CA ILE A 351 -25.81 11.17 17.92
C ILE A 351 -26.62 12.44 17.61
N ALA A 352 -26.52 12.96 16.37
CA ALA A 352 -27.22 14.17 15.94
C ALA A 352 -28.75 14.02 15.98
N ASN A 353 -29.31 12.86 15.62
CA ASN A 353 -30.74 12.55 15.79
C ASN A 353 -31.16 12.80 17.24
N TYR A 354 -30.56 12.06 18.17
CA TYR A 354 -30.96 12.12 19.59
C TYR A 354 -30.66 13.48 20.22
N ALA A 355 -29.57 14.14 19.82
CA ALA A 355 -29.24 15.48 20.29
C ALA A 355 -30.28 16.52 19.84
N ALA A 356 -30.79 16.40 18.61
CA ALA A 356 -31.82 17.29 18.07
C ALA A 356 -33.21 17.08 18.69
N VAL A 357 -33.68 15.84 18.81
CA VAL A 357 -35.00 15.56 19.42
C VAL A 357 -35.00 15.78 20.95
N ALA A 358 -33.85 15.62 21.61
CA ALA A 358 -33.67 16.02 23.01
C ALA A 358 -33.65 17.54 23.16
N ALA A 359 -32.99 18.26 22.25
CA ALA A 359 -33.01 19.72 22.23
C ALA A 359 -34.43 20.26 22.08
N ASP A 360 -35.21 19.72 21.13
CA ASP A 360 -36.59 20.18 20.96
C ASP A 360 -37.49 19.80 22.14
N THR A 361 -37.43 18.55 22.60
CA THR A 361 -38.17 18.13 23.80
C THR A 361 -37.86 19.01 25.01
N PHE A 362 -36.62 19.51 25.18
CA PHE A 362 -36.31 20.43 26.27
C PHE A 362 -36.78 21.86 26.01
N SER A 363 -36.62 22.34 24.77
CA SER A 363 -36.95 23.69 24.34
C SER A 363 -38.45 23.97 24.41
N SER A 364 -39.29 23.07 23.91
CA SER A 364 -40.75 23.17 23.97
C SER A 364 -41.26 23.10 25.42
N GLU A 365 -40.89 22.04 26.13
CA GLU A 365 -41.39 21.73 27.48
C GLU A 365 -40.93 22.69 28.57
N LEU A 366 -39.72 23.26 28.47
CA LEU A 366 -39.23 24.25 29.44
C LEU A 366 -39.42 25.69 28.94
N GLY A 367 -39.39 25.93 27.63
CA GLY A 367 -39.62 27.24 27.02
C GLY A 367 -41.03 27.78 27.24
N ILE A 368 -42.06 26.92 27.27
CA ILE A 368 -43.44 27.34 27.58
C ILE A 368 -43.59 27.95 28.99
N LEU A 369 -42.70 27.58 29.92
CA LEU A 369 -42.63 28.10 31.29
C LEU A 369 -41.84 29.42 31.41
N SER A 370 -41.29 29.96 30.31
CA SER A 370 -40.64 31.28 30.24
C SER A 370 -41.49 32.37 30.88
N THR A 371 -40.89 33.36 31.54
CA THR A 371 -41.60 34.57 31.96
C THR A 371 -41.93 35.50 30.78
N HIS A 372 -41.13 35.45 29.72
CA HIS A 372 -41.23 36.32 28.54
C HIS A 372 -42.09 35.69 27.45
N ASP A 373 -42.81 36.53 26.70
CA ASP A 373 -43.61 36.13 25.54
C ASP A 373 -42.75 35.51 24.43
N PRO A 374 -43.16 34.39 23.82
CA PRO A 374 -42.50 33.84 22.65
C PRO A 374 -42.55 34.77 21.43
N ARG A 375 -41.54 34.67 20.57
CA ARG A 375 -41.46 35.38 19.30
C ARG A 375 -41.54 34.40 18.14
N LEU A 376 -42.34 34.70 17.13
CA LEU A 376 -42.50 33.84 15.96
C LEU A 376 -41.23 33.92 15.08
N VAL A 377 -40.46 32.81 15.01
CA VAL A 377 -39.17 32.76 14.30
C VAL A 377 -39.30 33.01 12.79
N THR A 378 -40.46 32.68 12.21
CA THR A 378 -40.78 32.91 10.79
C THR A 378 -41.29 34.32 10.48
N SER A 379 -41.38 35.20 11.49
CA SER A 379 -41.75 36.60 11.32
C SER A 379 -40.50 37.46 11.12
N PRO A 380 -40.37 38.22 10.01
CA PRO A 380 -39.22 39.11 9.80
C PRO A 380 -39.02 40.18 10.88
N THR A 381 -40.07 40.52 11.63
CA THR A 381 -40.03 41.45 12.76
C THR A 381 -39.98 40.74 14.12
N LEU A 382 -39.87 39.40 14.14
CA LEU A 382 -39.92 38.53 15.32
C LEU A 382 -41.09 38.89 16.25
N ARG A 383 -42.30 39.04 15.67
CA ARG A 383 -43.50 39.45 16.41
C ARG A 383 -43.79 38.52 17.59
N ARG A 384 -44.29 39.10 18.69
CA ARG A 384 -44.77 38.31 19.84
C ARG A 384 -45.98 37.46 19.43
N VAL A 385 -46.06 36.25 19.99
CA VAL A 385 -47.17 35.31 19.78
C VAL A 385 -47.57 34.66 21.12
N PRO A 386 -48.82 34.13 21.25
CA PRO A 386 -49.24 33.40 22.44
C PRO A 386 -48.34 32.19 22.74
N ARG A 387 -48.35 31.74 24.00
CA ARG A 387 -47.64 30.52 24.41
C ARG A 387 -48.30 29.28 23.79
N GLY A 388 -47.48 28.30 23.40
CA GLY A 388 -47.91 27.15 22.60
C GLY A 388 -48.07 27.44 21.10
N THR A 389 -47.69 28.62 20.59
CA THR A 389 -47.68 28.87 19.14
C THR A 389 -46.50 28.16 18.49
N ASN A 390 -46.75 27.36 17.47
CA ASN A 390 -45.72 26.65 16.73
C ASN A 390 -44.80 27.66 16.02
N GLY A 391 -43.49 27.49 16.21
CA GLY A 391 -42.46 28.47 15.84
C GLY A 391 -42.31 29.67 16.78
N GLY A 392 -42.99 29.68 17.93
CA GLY A 392 -42.81 30.68 18.98
C GLY A 392 -41.63 30.36 19.90
N VAL A 393 -40.46 30.95 19.65
CA VAL A 393 -39.23 30.72 20.43
C VAL A 393 -39.06 31.68 21.61
N THR A 394 -38.35 31.23 22.65
CA THR A 394 -37.89 32.07 23.79
C THR A 394 -36.41 31.79 24.08
N LEU A 395 -35.67 32.78 24.62
CA LEU A 395 -34.27 32.57 25.03
C LEU A 395 -34.11 31.45 26.06
N TRP A 396 -35.11 31.27 26.95
CA TRP A 396 -35.13 30.18 27.92
C TRP A 396 -35.34 28.81 27.27
N GLY A 397 -36.22 28.72 26.25
CA GLY A 397 -36.37 27.50 25.44
C GLY A 397 -35.09 27.13 24.69
N LEU A 398 -34.43 28.10 24.05
CA LEU A 398 -33.15 27.87 23.36
C LEU A 398 -32.04 27.39 24.30
N PHE A 399 -31.94 27.96 25.51
CA PHE A 399 -31.00 27.49 26.53
C PHE A 399 -31.33 26.08 27.04
N ALA A 400 -32.62 25.79 27.25
CA ALA A 400 -33.08 24.46 27.60
C ALA A 400 -32.76 23.42 26.51
N GLY A 401 -32.95 23.78 25.23
CA GLY A 401 -32.59 22.92 24.10
C GLY A 401 -31.09 22.65 24.00
N LEU A 402 -30.25 23.65 24.24
CA LEU A 402 -28.80 23.47 24.34
C LEU A 402 -28.41 22.48 25.46
N LEU A 403 -29.07 22.56 26.62
CA LEU A 403 -28.89 21.61 27.73
C LEU A 403 -29.37 20.19 27.36
N GLY A 404 -30.51 20.06 26.67
CA GLY A 404 -31.03 18.79 26.17
C GLY A 404 -30.06 18.11 25.20
N SER A 405 -29.53 18.88 24.25
CA SER A 405 -28.49 18.44 23.32
C SER A 405 -27.20 18.02 24.05
N PHE A 406 -26.72 18.85 24.98
CA PHE A 406 -25.50 18.60 25.74
C PHE A 406 -25.56 17.28 26.52
N ILE A 407 -26.69 16.95 27.15
CA ILE A 407 -26.86 15.69 27.90
C ILE A 407 -26.67 14.47 26.98
N VAL A 408 -27.21 14.50 25.76
CA VAL A 408 -27.07 13.41 24.79
C VAL A 408 -25.63 13.32 24.27
N VAL A 409 -25.03 14.44 23.89
CA VAL A 409 -23.68 14.47 23.31
C VAL A 409 -22.63 14.11 24.35
N PHE A 410 -22.75 14.63 25.59
CA PHE A 410 -21.89 14.22 26.71
C PHE A 410 -22.00 12.71 26.98
N THR A 411 -23.22 12.15 26.95
CA THR A 411 -23.42 10.69 27.03
C THR A 411 -22.68 9.96 25.90
N ALA A 412 -22.78 10.46 24.66
CA ALA A 412 -22.12 9.85 23.52
C ALA A 412 -20.59 9.77 23.68
N LEU A 413 -19.95 10.72 24.36
CA LEU A 413 -18.50 10.70 24.62
C LEU A 413 -18.02 9.50 25.46
N PHE A 414 -18.86 8.98 26.36
CA PHE A 414 -18.50 7.84 27.23
C PHE A 414 -18.82 6.48 26.60
N PHE A 415 -19.81 6.42 25.71
CA PHE A 415 -20.28 5.16 25.11
C PHE A 415 -19.85 4.95 23.65
N THR A 416 -19.15 5.92 23.05
CA THR A 416 -18.45 5.75 21.76
C THR A 416 -17.05 5.16 22.02
N PRO A 417 -16.69 4.00 21.43
CA PRO A 417 -15.38 3.39 21.65
C PRO A 417 -14.31 4.08 20.81
N PHE A 418 -13.89 5.30 21.17
CA PHE A 418 -12.88 6.06 20.41
C PHE A 418 -11.53 5.34 20.30
N CYS A 419 -10.95 5.27 19.09
CA CYS A 419 -9.60 4.70 18.92
C CYS A 419 -8.53 5.51 19.68
N PRO A 420 -7.56 4.86 20.36
CA PRO A 420 -6.49 5.54 21.10
C PRO A 420 -5.44 6.16 20.17
N VAL A 421 -4.75 7.20 20.65
CA VAL A 421 -3.58 7.78 19.97
C VAL A 421 -2.43 6.78 20.03
N GLN A 422 -1.99 6.26 18.88
CA GLN A 422 -0.76 5.47 18.82
C GLN A 422 0.45 6.37 19.07
N GLN A 423 1.18 6.11 20.15
CA GLN A 423 2.53 6.63 20.34
C GLN A 423 3.51 5.71 19.61
N GLY A 424 4.33 6.27 18.72
CA GLY A 424 5.42 5.52 18.10
C GLY A 424 6.60 5.31 19.07
N PRO A 425 7.61 4.49 18.72
CA PRO A 425 8.79 4.24 19.54
C PRO A 425 9.62 5.50 19.87
N TYR A 426 9.38 6.61 19.16
CA TYR A 426 9.91 7.93 19.45
C TYR A 426 8.74 8.82 19.88
N GLY A 427 8.77 9.32 21.12
CA GLY A 427 7.64 9.95 21.81
C GLY A 427 7.25 11.37 21.33
N GLY A 428 7.04 11.55 20.03
CA GLY A 428 6.53 12.79 19.42
C GLY A 428 5.05 12.72 19.09
N THR A 429 4.27 13.75 19.45
CA THR A 429 2.85 13.88 19.10
C THR A 429 2.67 14.33 17.64
N LEU A 430 2.83 13.40 16.69
CA LEU A 430 2.68 13.67 15.26
C LEU A 430 1.20 13.56 14.81
N SER A 431 0.36 14.52 15.21
CA SER A 431 -1.07 14.47 14.87
C SER A 431 -1.76 15.84 14.78
N SER A 432 -1.81 16.40 13.57
CA SER A 432 -2.99 17.13 13.05
C SER A 432 -2.91 17.23 11.51
N LEU A 433 -4.05 17.49 10.85
CA LEU A 433 -4.18 17.72 9.39
C LEU A 433 -4.01 16.54 8.42
N GLN A 434 -3.70 15.32 8.87
CA GLN A 434 -3.92 14.11 8.06
C GLN A 434 -4.77 13.08 8.83
N GLY A 435 -5.83 12.57 8.18
CA GLY A 435 -6.82 11.68 8.79
C GLY A 435 -6.22 10.30 9.10
N GLY A 436 -6.07 9.98 10.38
CA GLY A 436 -5.43 8.73 10.80
C GLY A 436 -5.12 8.66 12.29
N ALA A 437 -4.88 9.81 12.93
CA ALA A 437 -4.65 9.92 14.37
C ALA A 437 -5.81 9.38 15.21
N GLY A 438 -5.48 8.82 16.37
CA GLY A 438 -6.46 8.47 17.39
C GLY A 438 -6.97 9.70 18.16
N TRP A 439 -7.93 9.48 19.05
CA TRP A 439 -8.63 10.57 19.73
C TRP A 439 -8.02 10.92 21.08
N GLY A 440 -7.35 12.07 21.15
CA GLY A 440 -7.00 12.73 22.40
C GLY A 440 -8.22 13.37 23.10
N TRP A 441 -7.95 14.18 24.12
CA TRP A 441 -9.00 14.84 24.91
C TRP A 441 -9.54 16.12 24.25
N GLU A 442 -8.69 16.85 23.51
CA GLU A 442 -9.09 18.10 22.85
C GLU A 442 -9.97 17.81 21.62
N GLU A 443 -9.67 16.78 20.84
CA GLU A 443 -10.46 16.36 19.67
C GLU A 443 -11.87 15.94 20.08
N LYS A 444 -12.00 15.15 21.17
CA LYS A 444 -13.29 14.74 21.76
C LYS A 444 -14.08 15.95 22.27
N LYS A 445 -13.40 16.93 22.88
CA LYS A 445 -13.97 18.19 23.37
C LYS A 445 -14.48 19.07 22.22
N TYR A 446 -13.74 19.20 21.12
CA TYR A 446 -14.22 19.90 19.93
C TYR A 446 -15.44 19.20 19.31
N LEU A 447 -15.40 17.88 19.12
CA LEU A 447 -16.54 17.09 18.64
C LEU A 447 -17.78 17.31 19.53
N ALA A 448 -17.60 17.29 20.85
CA ALA A 448 -18.67 17.53 21.82
C ALA A 448 -19.31 18.92 21.66
N ILE A 449 -18.50 19.97 21.48
CA ILE A 449 -18.99 21.34 21.29
C ILE A 449 -19.78 21.44 19.97
N TYR A 450 -19.23 20.93 18.87
CA TYR A 450 -19.89 20.97 17.56
C TYR A 450 -21.23 20.22 17.57
N LEU A 451 -21.28 18.99 18.07
CA LEU A 451 -22.52 18.21 18.11
C LEU A 451 -23.54 18.79 19.10
N THR A 452 -23.10 19.43 20.19
CA THR A 452 -24.00 20.12 21.13
C THR A 452 -24.64 21.35 20.52
N ILE A 453 -23.88 22.14 19.76
CA ILE A 453 -24.42 23.29 19.01
C ILE A 453 -25.33 22.80 17.89
N TRP A 454 -24.92 21.76 17.15
CA TRP A 454 -25.71 21.18 16.06
C TRP A 454 -27.06 20.65 16.54
N GLY A 455 -27.10 19.83 17.60
CA GLY A 455 -28.36 19.35 18.16
C GLY A 455 -29.26 20.49 18.67
N ALA A 456 -28.69 21.53 19.27
CA ALA A 456 -29.45 22.72 19.70
C ALA A 456 -30.11 23.47 18.53
N LEU A 457 -29.46 23.52 17.35
CA LEU A 457 -30.08 24.05 16.11
C LEU A 457 -31.28 23.22 15.65
N GLY A 458 -31.42 21.96 16.10
CA GLY A 458 -32.57 21.10 15.79
C GLY A 458 -33.90 21.69 16.24
N SER A 459 -33.99 22.24 17.46
CA SER A 459 -35.21 22.92 17.92
C SER A 459 -35.46 24.26 17.21
N VAL A 460 -34.40 24.92 16.71
CA VAL A 460 -34.55 26.10 15.86
C VAL A 460 -35.13 25.70 14.50
N LEU A 461 -34.67 24.58 13.93
CA LEU A 461 -35.22 24.03 12.69
C LEU A 461 -36.66 23.56 12.87
N ASP A 462 -36.99 22.85 13.96
CA ASP A 462 -38.38 22.47 14.28
C ASP A 462 -39.26 23.72 14.39
N SER A 463 -38.82 24.72 15.14
CA SER A 463 -39.52 26.01 15.26
C SER A 463 -39.75 26.70 13.90
N VAL A 464 -38.77 26.68 12.99
CA VAL A 464 -38.94 27.23 11.63
C VAL A 464 -39.92 26.39 10.83
N LEU A 465 -39.78 25.07 10.81
CA LEU A 465 -40.66 24.16 10.08
C LEU A 465 -42.10 24.21 10.60
N GLY A 466 -42.32 24.26 11.92
CA GLY A 466 -43.62 24.44 12.54
C GLY A 466 -44.22 25.81 12.26
N GLY A 467 -43.43 26.88 12.40
CA GLY A 467 -43.85 28.25 12.09
C GLY A 467 -44.17 28.51 10.61
N LEU A 468 -43.75 27.63 9.69
CA LEU A 468 -44.09 27.63 8.27
C LEU A 468 -45.23 26.65 7.97
N PHE A 469 -45.08 25.38 8.33
CA PHE A 469 -45.84 24.25 7.79
C PHE A 469 -46.86 23.63 8.75
N GLN A 470 -46.95 24.06 10.01
CA GLN A 470 -48.02 23.68 10.93
C GLN A 470 -48.96 24.86 11.19
N GLN A 471 -50.25 24.60 11.34
CA GLN A 471 -51.22 25.64 11.66
C GLN A 471 -51.44 25.74 13.17
N SER A 472 -50.94 26.82 13.79
CA SER A 472 -51.30 27.18 15.16
C SER A 472 -52.71 27.78 15.18
N VAL A 473 -53.61 27.24 15.99
CA VAL A 473 -54.99 27.71 16.11
C VAL A 473 -55.20 28.38 17.46
N LYS A 474 -55.71 29.60 17.46
CA LYS A 474 -55.99 30.40 18.65
C LYS A 474 -57.48 30.48 18.91
N ASP A 475 -57.88 30.28 20.16
CA ASP A 475 -59.23 30.52 20.63
C ASP A 475 -59.44 32.03 20.86
N THR A 476 -60.45 32.62 20.22
CA THR A 476 -60.66 34.07 20.22
C THR A 476 -61.29 34.61 21.50
N ARG A 477 -61.82 33.74 22.37
CA ARG A 477 -62.44 34.12 23.66
C ARG A 477 -61.42 34.15 24.80
N THR A 478 -60.38 33.32 24.72
CA THR A 478 -59.36 33.13 25.76
C THR A 478 -57.97 33.63 25.36
N GLY A 479 -57.73 33.85 24.06
CA GLY A 479 -56.44 34.27 23.50
C GLY A 479 -55.36 33.20 23.49
N ARG A 480 -55.67 31.96 23.94
CA ARG A 480 -54.73 30.83 24.07
C ARG A 480 -54.69 30.00 22.79
N ILE A 481 -53.60 29.24 22.62
CA ILE A 481 -53.51 28.24 21.56
C ILE A 481 -54.31 26.98 21.94
N VAL A 482 -54.96 26.42 20.92
CA VAL A 482 -55.72 25.18 20.95
C VAL A 482 -54.82 24.06 20.42
N GLU A 483 -54.59 23.04 21.23
CA GLU A 483 -53.80 21.84 20.90
C GLU A 483 -54.71 20.73 20.34
N GLY A 484 -54.24 20.00 19.34
CA GLY A 484 -54.93 18.83 18.79
C GLY A 484 -54.45 17.53 19.41
N GLU A 485 -55.38 16.61 19.67
CA GLU A 485 -55.09 15.33 20.33
C GLU A 485 -54.08 14.49 19.54
N GLY A 486 -52.97 14.10 20.20
CA GLY A 486 -51.90 13.32 19.59
C GLY A 486 -51.08 14.07 18.51
N GLY A 487 -51.06 15.41 18.55
CA GLY A 487 -50.33 16.25 17.59
C GLY A 487 -51.07 16.50 16.27
N LYS A 488 -52.34 16.09 16.18
CA LYS A 488 -53.18 16.25 14.97
C LYS A 488 -53.59 17.70 14.71
N LYS A 489 -53.84 18.03 13.44
CA LYS A 489 -54.27 19.36 12.99
C LYS A 489 -55.63 19.75 13.60
N VAL A 490 -55.71 20.94 14.19
CA VAL A 490 -56.94 21.47 14.81
C VAL A 490 -57.88 22.05 13.74
N LEU A 491 -59.14 21.62 13.75
CA LEU A 491 -60.15 22.12 12.82
C LEU A 491 -60.59 23.55 13.17
N ILE A 492 -60.54 24.43 12.17
CA ILE A 492 -61.10 25.78 12.18
C ILE A 492 -62.48 25.76 11.50
N SER A 493 -63.46 26.46 12.09
CA SER A 493 -64.74 26.70 11.44
C SER A 493 -64.57 27.65 10.24
N LYS A 494 -64.82 27.15 9.02
CA LYS A 494 -64.90 28.02 7.84
C LYS A 494 -66.09 28.97 8.00
N ALA A 495 -65.83 30.28 7.95
CA ALA A 495 -66.90 31.29 7.83
C ALA A 495 -67.78 30.92 6.61
N VAL A 496 -69.10 30.85 6.78
CA VAL A 496 -70.01 30.16 5.85
C VAL A 496 -70.58 31.14 4.81
N PRO A 497 -70.07 31.20 3.57
CA PRO A 497 -70.52 32.16 2.56
C PRO A 497 -71.63 31.52 1.70
N LYS A 498 -72.56 30.79 2.33
CA LYS A 498 -73.50 29.90 1.61
C LYS A 498 -74.85 29.60 2.31
N ILE A 499 -75.26 30.39 3.30
CA ILE A 499 -76.62 30.25 3.86
C ILE A 499 -77.68 30.68 2.83
N LYS A 500 -77.48 31.79 2.09
CA LYS A 500 -78.43 32.26 1.05
C LYS A 500 -78.84 31.18 0.05
N LYS A 501 -77.89 30.54 -0.65
CA LYS A 501 -78.22 29.48 -1.63
C LYS A 501 -78.91 28.25 -1.01
N THR A 502 -78.60 27.90 0.24
CA THR A 502 -79.26 26.76 0.91
C THR A 502 -80.69 27.12 1.37
N ALA A 503 -80.91 28.38 1.77
CA ALA A 503 -82.23 28.92 2.08
C ALA A 503 -83.09 29.07 0.81
N GLU A 504 -82.53 29.60 -0.28
CA GLU A 504 -83.18 29.74 -1.59
C GLU A 504 -83.60 28.37 -2.15
N VAL A 505 -82.72 27.36 -2.11
CA VAL A 505 -83.03 25.99 -2.56
C VAL A 505 -84.08 25.32 -1.67
N ARG A 506 -84.07 25.54 -0.34
CA ARG A 506 -85.16 25.05 0.52
C ARG A 506 -86.48 25.78 0.29
N ALA A 507 -86.45 27.10 0.05
CA ALA A 507 -87.66 27.88 -0.25
C ALA A 507 -88.29 27.49 -1.60
N ALA A 508 -87.47 27.07 -2.58
CA ALA A 508 -87.95 26.51 -3.84
C ALA A 508 -88.46 25.06 -3.74
N ALA A 509 -88.02 24.29 -2.73
CA ALA A 509 -88.39 22.89 -2.55
C ALA A 509 -89.72 22.67 -1.80
N PHE A 510 -90.26 23.69 -1.12
CA PHE A 510 -91.53 23.58 -0.39
C PHE A 510 -92.67 24.31 -1.10
N GLY A 511 -93.75 23.56 -1.39
CA GLY A 511 -95.04 24.09 -1.81
C GLY A 511 -95.67 25.02 -0.76
N HIS A 512 -96.78 25.65 -1.14
CA HIS A 512 -97.27 26.92 -0.56
C HIS A 512 -97.65 26.96 0.93
N GLU A 513 -97.58 25.85 1.67
CA GLU A 513 -98.03 25.76 3.07
C GLU A 513 -96.91 25.93 4.12
N GLY A 514 -95.63 25.85 3.74
CA GLY A 514 -94.50 25.87 4.68
C GLY A 514 -94.07 27.23 5.26
N LYS A 515 -94.78 28.33 4.98
CA LYS A 515 -94.26 29.71 5.11
C LYS A 515 -94.17 30.31 6.54
N LYS A 516 -94.51 29.58 7.62
CA LYS A 516 -94.55 30.12 9.00
C LYS A 516 -93.46 29.63 9.97
N SER A 517 -92.51 28.80 9.52
CA SER A 517 -91.47 28.20 10.37
C SER A 517 -90.02 28.47 9.92
N VAL A 518 -89.81 29.48 9.07
CA VAL A 518 -88.49 29.94 8.62
C VAL A 518 -88.23 31.35 9.18
N PRO A 519 -87.13 31.60 9.92
CA PRO A 519 -86.81 32.92 10.45
C PRO A 519 -86.59 33.97 9.35
N SER A 520 -86.81 35.24 9.71
CA SER A 520 -86.48 36.36 8.82
C SER A 520 -84.96 36.47 8.63
N PRO A 521 -84.44 36.76 7.42
CA PRO A 521 -83.01 37.02 7.20
C PRO A 521 -82.46 38.23 7.97
N ALA A 522 -83.30 38.99 8.68
CA ALA A 522 -82.93 40.13 9.50
C ALA A 522 -82.72 39.80 11.01
N GLU A 523 -82.95 38.55 11.43
CA GLU A 523 -82.85 38.12 12.85
C GLU A 523 -81.64 37.21 13.13
N ILE A 524 -80.70 37.08 12.18
CA ILE A 524 -79.43 36.39 12.40
C ILE A 524 -78.41 37.42 12.90
N ASP A 525 -78.08 37.35 14.20
CA ASP A 525 -77.02 38.16 14.80
C ASP A 525 -75.63 37.62 14.41
N ASP A 526 -75.04 38.21 13.36
CA ASP A 526 -73.68 37.94 12.88
C ASP A 526 -72.56 38.53 13.79
N SER A 527 -72.88 39.01 15.01
CA SER A 527 -71.88 39.55 15.97
C SER A 527 -70.79 38.55 16.39
N HIS A 528 -71.05 37.25 16.26
CA HIS A 528 -70.18 36.19 16.74
C HIS A 528 -69.14 35.76 15.69
N GLY A 529 -68.01 36.49 15.65
CA GLY A 529 -66.83 36.10 14.90
C GLY A 529 -66.30 34.70 15.28
N PRO A 530 -65.51 34.04 14.41
CA PRO A 530 -65.10 32.67 14.58
C PRO A 530 -64.36 32.42 15.91
N THR A 531 -64.82 31.42 16.66
CA THR A 531 -64.27 31.05 17.98
C THR A 531 -62.85 30.51 17.93
N ARG A 532 -62.39 30.06 16.75
CA ARG A 532 -61.03 29.59 16.47
C ARG A 532 -60.50 30.25 15.20
N VAL A 533 -59.27 30.77 15.24
CA VAL A 533 -58.61 31.48 14.13
C VAL A 533 -57.15 31.02 14.01
N ALA A 534 -56.58 30.99 12.81
CA ALA A 534 -55.17 30.67 12.60
C ALA A 534 -54.27 31.83 13.08
N GLU A 535 -53.28 31.54 13.92
CA GLU A 535 -52.30 32.51 14.46
C GLU A 535 -50.95 32.42 13.73
N SER A 536 -50.48 31.22 13.36
CA SER A 536 -49.26 31.04 12.57
C SER A 536 -49.35 29.82 11.64
N GLY A 537 -48.52 29.86 10.58
CA GLY A 537 -48.25 28.75 9.67
C GLY A 537 -49.43 28.24 8.83
N TRP A 538 -49.10 27.30 7.93
CA TRP A 538 -50.00 26.71 6.95
C TRP A 538 -50.41 25.30 7.43
N ALA A 539 -51.58 24.77 7.06
CA ALA A 539 -52.06 23.46 7.56
C ALA A 539 -51.44 22.23 6.86
N ILE A 540 -50.17 22.32 6.47
CA ILE A 540 -49.51 21.39 5.53
C ILE A 540 -49.03 20.12 6.25
N LEU A 541 -48.39 20.25 7.41
CA LEU A 541 -47.86 19.17 8.23
C LEU A 541 -48.47 19.15 9.65
N ASP A 542 -48.40 18.02 10.33
CA ASP A 542 -48.73 17.83 11.75
C ASP A 542 -47.47 17.88 12.66
N ASN A 543 -47.62 17.64 13.97
CA ASN A 543 -46.48 17.72 14.88
C ASN A 543 -45.44 16.60 14.70
N ASN A 544 -45.90 15.41 14.33
CA ASN A 544 -45.07 14.23 14.14
C ASN A 544 -44.30 14.31 12.82
N GLU A 545 -44.95 14.80 11.77
CA GLU A 545 -44.35 15.00 10.45
C GLU A 545 -43.20 16.00 10.48
N VAL A 546 -43.32 17.10 11.23
CA VAL A 546 -42.23 18.08 11.40
C VAL A 546 -41.10 17.54 12.28
N ASN A 547 -41.40 16.90 13.41
CA ASN A 547 -40.37 16.30 14.27
C ASN A 547 -39.53 15.27 13.48
N PHE A 548 -40.19 14.44 12.65
CA PHE A 548 -39.51 13.49 11.77
C PHE A 548 -38.67 14.20 10.69
N LEU A 549 -39.21 15.24 10.03
CA LEU A 549 -38.48 16.00 9.02
C LEU A 549 -37.25 16.70 9.62
N MET A 550 -37.37 17.25 10.82
CA MET A 550 -36.27 17.83 11.59
C MET A 550 -35.22 16.74 11.92
N ALA A 551 -35.63 15.60 12.47
CA ALA A 551 -34.74 14.49 12.79
C ALA A 551 -33.97 13.98 11.55
N VAL A 552 -34.62 13.84 10.40
CA VAL A 552 -33.98 13.50 9.12
C VAL A 552 -32.93 14.54 8.72
N ASN A 553 -33.28 15.83 8.70
CA ASN A 553 -32.38 16.91 8.27
C ASN A 553 -31.19 17.07 9.21
N MET A 554 -31.40 17.01 10.53
CA MET A 554 -30.33 17.15 11.51
C MET A 554 -29.37 15.96 11.50
N SER A 555 -29.88 14.74 11.28
CA SER A 555 -29.04 13.53 11.16
C SER A 555 -28.20 13.56 9.88
N LEU A 556 -28.84 13.72 8.73
CA LEU A 556 -28.16 13.74 7.43
C LEU A 556 -27.23 14.95 7.29
N GLY A 557 -27.62 16.12 7.79
CA GLY A 557 -26.78 17.31 7.81
C GLY A 557 -25.52 17.15 8.67
N ALA A 558 -25.62 16.47 9.83
CA ALA A 558 -24.44 16.14 10.64
C ALA A 558 -23.50 15.18 9.90
N MET A 559 -24.05 14.15 9.23
CA MET A 559 -23.27 13.21 8.42
C MET A 559 -22.58 13.90 7.24
N LEU A 560 -23.29 14.80 6.55
CA LEU A 560 -22.75 15.59 5.43
C LEU A 560 -21.65 16.56 5.90
N ILE A 561 -21.79 17.21 7.05
CA ILE A 561 -20.76 18.10 7.61
C ILE A 561 -19.55 17.30 8.11
N ALA A 562 -19.74 16.14 8.74
CA ALA A 562 -18.64 15.25 9.13
C ALA A 562 -17.87 14.72 7.90
N ALA A 563 -18.59 14.35 6.84
CA ALA A 563 -17.97 14.03 5.54
C ALA A 563 -17.24 15.23 4.93
N GLN A 564 -17.81 16.44 5.00
CA GLN A 564 -17.18 17.66 4.47
C GLN A 564 -15.94 18.07 5.25
N CYS A 565 -15.91 17.89 6.57
CA CYS A 565 -14.70 18.06 7.39
C CYS A 565 -13.66 16.94 7.18
N SER A 566 -13.97 15.95 6.33
CA SER A 566 -13.07 14.89 5.90
C SER A 566 -12.68 15.00 4.41
N ILE A 567 -13.22 15.97 3.65
CA ILE A 567 -13.12 16.05 2.19
C ILE A 567 -12.92 17.50 1.72
N ASP A 568 -11.87 17.76 0.93
CA ASP A 568 -11.49 19.09 0.44
C ASP A 568 -12.62 19.85 -0.28
N TYR A 569 -12.89 21.06 0.21
CA TYR A 569 -13.99 21.93 -0.23
C TYR A 569 -13.85 22.43 -1.69
N ILE A 570 -12.68 22.25 -2.30
CA ILE A 570 -12.39 22.66 -3.69
C ILE A 570 -13.05 21.70 -4.71
N SER A 571 -13.37 20.46 -4.32
CA SER A 571 -13.91 19.43 -5.24
C SER A 571 -15.33 19.74 -5.72
N ILE A 572 -16.25 20.04 -4.80
CA ILE A 572 -17.70 19.99 -5.05
C ILE A 572 -18.21 21.13 -5.93
N LEU A 573 -17.50 22.26 -6.02
CA LEU A 573 -17.84 23.36 -6.93
C LEU A 573 -17.72 22.98 -8.42
N LYS A 574 -17.04 21.89 -8.77
CA LYS A 574 -17.04 21.34 -10.14
C LYS A 574 -18.28 20.47 -10.44
N THR A 575 -18.99 19.97 -9.42
CA THR A 575 -20.02 18.92 -9.55
C THR A 575 -21.43 19.45 -9.87
N LEU A 576 -21.59 20.76 -10.06
CA LEU A 576 -22.83 21.37 -10.58
C LEU A 576 -22.84 21.55 -12.12
N LEU A 577 -21.79 21.12 -12.80
CA LEU A 577 -21.79 20.92 -14.26
C LEU A 577 -22.14 19.45 -14.61
N PRO A 578 -22.64 19.16 -15.83
CA PRO A 578 -23.28 17.88 -16.12
C PRO A 578 -22.35 16.66 -16.05
N ARG A 579 -22.93 15.52 -15.67
CA ARG A 579 -22.30 14.19 -15.50
C ARG A 579 -21.20 13.86 -16.52
N GLU A 580 -20.00 13.62 -16.01
CA GLU A 580 -19.11 12.56 -16.51
C GLU A 580 -18.81 11.52 -15.41
N ARG A 581 -17.98 10.52 -15.70
CA ARG A 581 -17.95 9.23 -14.99
C ARG A 581 -17.10 9.22 -13.70
N ASN A 582 -17.21 8.12 -12.95
CA ASN A 582 -16.61 7.87 -11.63
C ASN A 582 -15.07 8.05 -11.62
N MET A 583 -14.56 9.28 -11.45
CA MET A 583 -13.17 9.50 -11.09
C MET A 583 -12.95 9.33 -9.59
N THR A 584 -12.10 8.39 -9.22
CA THR A 584 -11.65 8.13 -7.85
C THR A 584 -10.35 8.87 -7.53
N THR A 585 -9.98 8.86 -6.24
CA THR A 585 -8.85 9.52 -5.56
C THR A 585 -7.68 9.98 -6.45
N PRO A 586 -7.21 11.25 -6.33
CA PRO A 586 -6.04 11.71 -7.07
C PRO A 586 -4.79 10.92 -6.68
N VAL A 587 -3.92 10.68 -7.67
CA VAL A 587 -2.64 9.98 -7.55
C VAL A 587 -1.56 10.88 -8.16
N ASP A 588 -0.42 11.11 -7.51
CA ASP A 588 0.58 12.01 -8.10
C ASP A 588 1.28 11.35 -9.31
N VAL A 589 1.74 10.10 -9.17
CA VAL A 589 2.28 9.33 -10.30
C VAL A 589 1.63 7.95 -10.42
N LEU A 590 1.24 7.56 -11.65
CA LEU A 590 0.95 6.16 -11.98
C LEU A 590 2.11 5.57 -12.80
N ILE A 591 2.69 4.49 -12.31
CA ILE A 591 3.67 3.66 -13.05
C ILE A 591 2.90 2.52 -13.69
N VAL A 592 2.97 2.40 -15.01
CA VAL A 592 2.31 1.34 -15.79
C VAL A 592 3.37 0.33 -16.23
N GLY A 593 3.30 -0.90 -15.71
CA GLY A 593 4.31 -1.96 -15.87
C GLY A 593 5.26 -2.04 -14.67
N ALA A 594 5.46 -3.25 -14.13
CA ALA A 594 6.29 -3.55 -12.97
C ALA A 594 7.45 -4.52 -13.28
N GLY A 595 7.99 -4.44 -14.51
CA GLY A 595 9.31 -4.96 -14.85
C GLY A 595 10.45 -4.03 -14.37
N PRO A 596 11.71 -4.18 -14.83
CA PRO A 596 12.87 -3.58 -14.17
C PRO A 596 12.83 -2.04 -14.11
N THR A 597 12.43 -1.41 -15.22
CA THR A 597 12.21 0.05 -15.33
C THR A 597 11.10 0.54 -14.39
N GLY A 598 10.02 -0.24 -14.23
CA GLY A 598 8.89 0.10 -13.36
C GLY A 598 9.25 0.02 -11.89
N LEU A 599 9.95 -1.05 -11.51
CA LEU A 599 10.45 -1.25 -10.15
C LEU A 599 11.50 -0.18 -9.79
N ALA A 600 12.42 0.16 -10.70
CA ALA A 600 13.38 1.25 -10.50
C ALA A 600 12.68 2.63 -10.36
N MET A 601 11.63 2.90 -11.12
CA MET A 601 10.83 4.13 -10.96
C MET A 601 10.14 4.14 -9.59
N GLY A 602 9.59 3.00 -9.15
CA GLY A 602 8.99 2.87 -7.82
C GLY A 602 10.00 3.07 -6.69
N LEU A 603 11.21 2.51 -6.82
CA LEU A 603 12.29 2.67 -5.84
C LEU A 603 12.77 4.13 -5.75
N GLU A 604 12.91 4.83 -6.87
CA GLU A 604 13.30 6.24 -6.87
C GLU A 604 12.18 7.13 -6.29
N LEU A 605 10.93 6.98 -6.74
CA LEU A 605 9.80 7.75 -6.19
C LEU A 605 9.59 7.48 -4.68
N ALA A 606 9.80 6.25 -4.21
CA ALA A 606 9.73 5.91 -2.80
C ALA A 606 10.90 6.50 -1.99
N LEU A 607 12.11 6.55 -2.55
CA LEU A 607 13.27 7.24 -1.95
C LEU A 607 12.98 8.74 -1.74
N HIS A 608 12.38 9.40 -2.74
CA HIS A 608 11.95 10.79 -2.65
C HIS A 608 10.59 11.00 -1.95
N LYS A 609 9.97 9.95 -1.40
CA LYS A 609 8.69 9.98 -0.64
C LYS A 609 7.49 10.52 -1.43
N VAL A 610 7.49 10.34 -2.76
CA VAL A 610 6.37 10.72 -3.63
C VAL A 610 5.24 9.68 -3.52
N PRO A 611 3.96 10.06 -3.46
CA PRO A 611 2.84 9.13 -3.59
C PRO A 611 2.69 8.59 -5.01
N PHE A 612 2.64 7.26 -5.20
CA PHE A 612 2.38 6.65 -6.50
C PHE A 612 1.62 5.32 -6.39
N ARG A 613 1.05 4.88 -7.51
CA ARG A 613 0.60 3.50 -7.73
C ARG A 613 1.49 2.86 -8.80
N ILE A 614 1.79 1.57 -8.65
CA ILE A 614 2.49 0.76 -9.65
C ILE A 614 1.64 -0.45 -10.00
N ILE A 615 1.20 -0.49 -11.27
CA ILE A 615 0.28 -1.51 -11.79
C ILE A 615 0.98 -2.41 -12.81
N ASP A 616 0.64 -3.68 -12.85
CA ASP A 616 1.03 -4.60 -13.93
C ASP A 616 -0.11 -5.55 -14.26
N LYS A 617 -0.34 -5.79 -15.55
CA LYS A 617 -1.40 -6.70 -16.02
C LYS A 617 -1.08 -8.18 -15.82
N SER A 618 0.19 -8.51 -15.59
CA SER A 618 0.68 -9.85 -15.32
C SER A 618 0.34 -10.22 -13.87
N GLN A 619 -0.44 -11.28 -13.69
CA GLN A 619 -0.87 -11.75 -12.36
C GLN A 619 0.31 -12.13 -11.46
N VAL A 620 1.40 -12.62 -12.05
CA VAL A 620 2.66 -13.00 -11.37
C VAL A 620 3.84 -12.21 -11.96
N PRO A 621 4.99 -12.11 -11.26
CA PRO A 621 6.27 -11.72 -11.87
C PRO A 621 6.63 -12.65 -13.04
N SER A 622 7.48 -12.21 -13.97
CA SER A 622 7.87 -13.06 -15.09
C SER A 622 9.05 -13.97 -14.74
N ASP A 623 8.86 -15.25 -15.03
CA ASP A 623 9.88 -16.30 -15.17
C ASP A 623 10.89 -16.02 -16.31
N LYS A 624 10.50 -15.26 -17.34
CA LYS A 624 11.24 -15.14 -18.60
C LYS A 624 12.38 -14.13 -18.50
N SER A 625 13.50 -14.56 -17.94
CA SER A 625 14.73 -13.78 -17.83
C SER A 625 15.29 -13.40 -19.22
N ARG A 626 15.01 -12.17 -19.70
CA ARG A 626 15.47 -11.67 -21.01
C ARG A 626 16.81 -10.93 -20.93
N ALA A 627 17.06 -10.21 -19.84
CA ALA A 627 18.35 -9.63 -19.51
C ALA A 627 19.12 -10.52 -18.50
N LEU A 628 20.44 -10.37 -18.46
CA LEU A 628 21.34 -11.20 -17.63
C LEU A 628 22.54 -10.44 -17.01
N VAL A 629 22.78 -9.18 -17.42
CA VAL A 629 23.94 -8.38 -16.98
C VAL A 629 23.43 -7.13 -16.24
N VAL A 630 23.94 -6.88 -15.04
CA VAL A 630 23.85 -5.58 -14.37
C VAL A 630 25.19 -4.86 -14.51
N GLN A 631 25.20 -3.73 -15.20
CA GLN A 631 26.40 -2.96 -15.53
C GLN A 631 26.88 -2.11 -14.34
N PRO A 632 28.20 -1.79 -14.24
CA PRO A 632 28.74 -0.87 -13.24
C PRO A 632 27.94 0.40 -12.99
N ARG A 633 27.53 1.14 -14.04
CA ARG A 633 26.73 2.36 -13.85
C ARG A 633 25.37 2.09 -13.23
N THR A 634 24.77 0.93 -13.51
CA THR A 634 23.50 0.51 -12.89
C THR A 634 23.69 0.16 -11.42
N LEU A 635 24.79 -0.49 -11.05
CA LEU A 635 25.11 -0.79 -9.65
C LEU A 635 25.32 0.51 -8.84
N GLU A 636 26.04 1.50 -9.38
CA GLU A 636 26.18 2.83 -8.77
C GLU A 636 24.83 3.53 -8.55
N LEU A 637 23.89 3.35 -9.48
CA LEU A 637 22.55 3.90 -9.35
C LEU A 637 21.69 3.09 -8.38
N LEU A 638 21.81 1.77 -8.30
CA LEU A 638 21.07 0.96 -7.32
C LEU A 638 21.66 1.01 -5.89
N ARG A 639 22.93 1.42 -5.71
CA ARG A 639 23.61 1.53 -4.39
C ARG A 639 22.79 2.37 -3.40
N ARG A 640 22.13 3.44 -3.86
CA ARG A 640 21.26 4.32 -3.03
C ARG A 640 20.13 3.59 -2.30
N HIS A 641 19.60 2.52 -2.89
CA HIS A 641 18.53 1.72 -2.28
C HIS A 641 19.07 0.61 -1.36
N ARG A 642 20.41 0.46 -1.25
CA ARG A 642 21.09 -0.58 -0.48
C ARG A 642 20.64 -2.00 -0.87
N ILE A 643 20.73 -2.30 -2.17
CA ILE A 643 20.42 -3.63 -2.75
C ILE A 643 21.56 -4.21 -3.60
N THR A 644 22.68 -3.50 -3.73
CA THR A 644 23.83 -3.97 -4.53
C THR A 644 24.51 -5.18 -3.90
N GLU A 645 24.51 -5.27 -2.57
CA GLU A 645 25.00 -6.45 -1.85
C GLU A 645 24.10 -7.68 -2.11
N ASP A 646 22.76 -7.52 -2.08
CA ASP A 646 21.83 -8.60 -2.43
C ASP A 646 22.03 -9.11 -3.87
N ILE A 647 22.38 -8.20 -4.79
CA ILE A 647 22.72 -8.53 -6.19
C ILE A 647 24.04 -9.30 -6.23
N SER A 648 25.13 -8.75 -5.67
CA SER A 648 26.46 -9.39 -5.63
C SER A 648 26.46 -10.74 -4.89
N GLN A 649 25.56 -10.94 -3.93
CA GLN A 649 25.37 -12.24 -3.28
C GLN A 649 24.72 -13.29 -4.18
N ARG A 650 23.93 -12.91 -5.20
CA ARG A 650 23.27 -13.84 -6.13
C ARG A 650 23.89 -13.92 -7.52
N SER A 651 24.72 -12.97 -7.90
CA SER A 651 25.39 -12.91 -9.20
C SER A 651 26.69 -13.72 -9.29
N THR A 652 27.13 -13.95 -10.53
CA THR A 652 28.54 -14.23 -10.86
C THR A 652 29.26 -12.93 -11.20
N ASP A 653 30.27 -12.59 -10.41
CA ASP A 653 31.24 -11.55 -10.72
C ASP A 653 32.17 -12.03 -11.85
N VAL A 654 32.08 -11.41 -13.04
CA VAL A 654 32.82 -11.83 -14.24
C VAL A 654 34.07 -10.98 -14.46
N ARG A 655 35.23 -11.66 -14.53
CA ARG A 655 36.55 -11.04 -14.72
C ARG A 655 36.91 -10.79 -16.18
N GLY A 656 36.20 -11.38 -17.13
CA GLY A 656 36.59 -11.29 -18.53
C GLY A 656 35.83 -12.19 -19.49
N ALA A 657 36.39 -12.31 -20.70
CA ALA A 657 35.85 -13.09 -21.79
C ALA A 657 36.92 -13.89 -22.54
N ARG A 658 36.63 -15.15 -22.87
CA ARG A 658 37.39 -15.89 -23.90
C ARG A 658 36.62 -15.91 -25.22
N ILE A 659 37.35 -15.73 -26.31
CA ILE A 659 36.80 -15.64 -27.66
C ILE A 659 37.39 -16.73 -28.54
N PHE A 660 36.50 -17.56 -29.09
CA PHE A 660 36.82 -18.70 -29.94
C PHE A 660 36.34 -18.42 -31.38
N VAL A 661 37.19 -18.74 -32.37
CA VAL A 661 36.84 -18.72 -33.79
C VAL A 661 37.10 -20.11 -34.36
N ASN A 662 36.05 -20.73 -34.94
CA ASN A 662 36.10 -22.08 -35.48
C ASN A 662 36.70 -23.11 -34.48
N LYS A 663 36.20 -23.13 -33.23
CA LYS A 663 36.68 -23.91 -32.07
C LYS A 663 38.05 -23.53 -31.50
N SER A 664 38.92 -22.81 -32.21
CA SER A 664 40.21 -22.33 -31.67
C SER A 664 40.02 -21.07 -30.80
N GLN A 665 40.63 -21.02 -29.61
CA GLN A 665 40.74 -19.76 -28.85
C GLN A 665 41.64 -18.79 -29.63
N VAL A 666 41.15 -17.57 -29.86
CA VAL A 666 41.90 -16.52 -30.59
C VAL A 666 42.16 -15.27 -29.75
N ALA A 667 41.35 -14.99 -28.74
CA ALA A 667 41.57 -13.87 -27.85
C ALA A 667 41.03 -14.14 -26.44
N GLU A 668 41.63 -13.44 -25.49
CA GLU A 668 41.22 -13.37 -24.09
C GLU A 668 41.11 -11.90 -23.72
N VAL A 669 40.12 -11.56 -22.89
CA VAL A 669 39.76 -10.19 -22.54
C VAL A 669 39.60 -10.13 -21.02
N ASP A 670 40.68 -9.88 -20.30
CA ASP A 670 40.60 -9.42 -18.91
C ASP A 670 39.92 -8.03 -18.88
N ILE A 671 39.18 -7.73 -17.81
CA ILE A 671 38.67 -6.38 -17.51
C ILE A 671 39.23 -5.82 -16.18
N SER A 672 40.05 -6.57 -15.45
CA SER A 672 40.62 -6.15 -14.17
C SER A 672 41.69 -5.05 -14.30
N ASP A 673 42.47 -5.05 -15.39
CA ASP A 673 43.56 -4.09 -15.63
C ASP A 673 43.10 -2.77 -16.26
N ILE A 674 41.87 -2.63 -16.75
CA ILE A 674 41.47 -1.53 -17.66
C ILE A 674 41.31 -0.15 -17.00
N GLY A 675 41.60 -0.01 -15.72
CA GLY A 675 41.66 1.28 -15.00
C GLY A 675 40.29 1.85 -14.64
N LEU A 676 39.50 1.07 -13.90
CA LEU A 676 38.18 1.48 -13.39
C LEU A 676 38.26 2.16 -12.01
N GLU A 677 39.34 2.91 -11.79
CA GLU A 677 39.72 3.59 -10.53
C GLU A 677 38.70 4.64 -10.03
N ARG A 678 37.62 4.90 -10.78
CA ARG A 678 36.61 5.93 -10.52
C ARG A 678 35.22 5.36 -10.18
N THR A 679 35.16 4.10 -9.75
CA THR A 679 33.96 3.40 -9.29
C THR A 679 34.32 2.27 -8.33
N ALA A 680 33.47 2.00 -7.34
CA ALA A 680 33.60 0.79 -6.52
C ALA A 680 33.21 -0.49 -7.31
N PHE A 681 32.37 -0.36 -8.34
CA PHE A 681 31.86 -1.49 -9.13
C PHE A 681 32.73 -1.70 -10.37
N THR A 682 33.89 -2.33 -10.19
CA THR A 682 34.90 -2.51 -11.25
C THR A 682 34.59 -3.63 -12.24
N ARG A 683 33.50 -4.39 -12.05
CA ARG A 683 33.10 -5.53 -12.90
C ARG A 683 31.58 -5.58 -13.08
N PRO A 684 31.06 -6.17 -14.19
CA PRO A 684 29.64 -6.38 -14.40
C PRO A 684 29.16 -7.66 -13.69
N GLU A 685 27.95 -7.62 -13.16
CA GLU A 685 27.35 -8.72 -12.41
C GLU A 685 26.43 -9.55 -13.30
N ILE A 686 26.64 -10.87 -13.38
CA ILE A 686 25.79 -11.79 -14.13
C ILE A 686 24.72 -12.37 -13.20
N ILE A 687 23.48 -11.97 -13.41
CA ILE A 687 22.31 -12.31 -12.58
C ILE A 687 21.07 -12.31 -13.46
N SER A 688 20.14 -13.24 -13.23
CA SER A 688 18.92 -13.30 -14.02
C SER A 688 18.08 -12.03 -13.85
N GLN A 689 17.35 -11.62 -14.88
CA GLN A 689 16.42 -10.50 -14.77
C GLN A 689 15.36 -10.77 -13.69
N ALA A 690 14.90 -12.02 -13.56
CA ALA A 690 13.91 -12.40 -12.55
C ALA A 690 14.42 -12.21 -11.12
N GLU A 691 15.67 -12.58 -10.82
CA GLU A 691 16.31 -12.32 -9.53
C GLU A 691 16.51 -10.81 -9.29
N THR A 692 16.92 -10.07 -10.32
CA THR A 692 17.08 -8.61 -10.25
C THR A 692 15.73 -7.91 -9.96
N GLU A 693 14.65 -8.33 -10.62
CA GLU A 693 13.28 -7.87 -10.34
C GLU A 693 12.82 -8.28 -8.94
N ALA A 694 13.10 -9.51 -8.50
CA ALA A 694 12.72 -10.00 -7.17
C ALA A 694 13.38 -9.18 -6.04
N ILE A 695 14.67 -8.86 -6.15
CA ILE A 695 15.38 -8.00 -5.20
C ILE A 695 14.77 -6.60 -5.18
N MET A 696 14.53 -5.98 -6.34
CA MET A 696 13.92 -4.64 -6.42
C MET A 696 12.47 -4.63 -5.90
N ALA A 697 11.67 -5.65 -6.19
CA ALA A 697 10.29 -5.77 -5.73
C ALA A 697 10.20 -6.04 -4.21
N LEU A 698 11.11 -6.85 -3.66
CA LEU A 698 11.23 -7.07 -2.21
C LEU A 698 11.63 -5.78 -1.50
N LYS A 699 12.60 -5.03 -2.06
CA LYS A 699 12.98 -3.72 -1.53
C LYS A 699 11.83 -2.71 -1.57
N LEU A 700 11.05 -2.68 -2.65
CA LEU A 700 9.92 -1.78 -2.83
C LEU A 700 8.77 -2.09 -1.85
N THR A 701 8.42 -3.37 -1.71
CA THR A 701 7.34 -3.85 -0.84
C THR A 701 7.71 -3.86 0.64
N SER A 702 8.77 -4.58 1.04
CA SER A 702 9.18 -4.74 2.44
C SER A 702 10.09 -3.63 2.96
N GLY A 703 10.87 -2.98 2.08
CA GLY A 703 11.80 -1.91 2.46
C GLY A 703 11.20 -0.50 2.42
N TYR A 704 10.22 -0.25 1.55
CA TYR A 704 9.54 1.04 1.40
C TYR A 704 8.02 1.00 1.67
N GLY A 705 7.42 -0.18 1.86
CA GLY A 705 5.98 -0.31 2.17
C GLY A 705 5.03 -0.17 0.97
N VAL A 706 5.54 -0.22 -0.26
CA VAL A 706 4.75 0.03 -1.48
C VAL A 706 4.26 -1.27 -2.10
N ASN A 707 2.95 -1.44 -2.20
CA ASN A 707 2.33 -2.60 -2.86
C ASN A 707 2.39 -2.50 -4.40
N ILE A 708 2.66 -3.63 -5.05
CA ILE A 708 2.63 -3.76 -6.52
C ILE A 708 1.28 -4.38 -6.92
N GLU A 709 0.49 -3.66 -7.69
CA GLU A 709 -0.85 -4.09 -8.10
C GLU A 709 -0.80 -4.95 -9.37
N ARG A 710 -0.71 -6.27 -9.19
CA ARG A 710 -0.74 -7.26 -10.28
C ARG A 710 -2.17 -7.56 -10.73
N GLY A 711 -2.30 -8.05 -11.97
CA GLY A 711 -3.59 -8.30 -12.63
C GLY A 711 -4.33 -7.04 -13.11
N VAL A 712 -3.65 -5.89 -13.18
CA VAL A 712 -4.26 -4.58 -13.47
C VAL A 712 -3.78 -4.03 -14.82
N GLU A 713 -4.70 -3.81 -15.76
CA GLU A 713 -4.41 -3.32 -17.12
C GLU A 713 -5.05 -1.95 -17.39
N VAL A 714 -4.35 -1.06 -18.12
CA VAL A 714 -4.93 0.20 -18.62
C VAL A 714 -5.79 -0.06 -19.85
N GLU A 715 -7.04 0.40 -19.82
CA GLU A 715 -7.99 0.29 -20.93
C GLU A 715 -8.15 1.60 -21.70
N GLN A 716 -8.18 2.73 -21.00
CA GLN A 716 -8.29 4.08 -21.58
C GLN A 716 -7.35 5.06 -20.86
N MET A 717 -6.76 6.00 -21.60
CA MET A 717 -5.96 7.09 -21.06
C MET A 717 -6.16 8.34 -21.89
N ASP A 718 -6.31 9.50 -21.24
CA ASP A 718 -6.41 10.83 -21.85
C ASP A 718 -5.78 11.88 -20.93
N GLN A 719 -5.35 13.04 -21.46
CA GLN A 719 -4.68 14.07 -20.66
C GLN A 719 -5.11 15.50 -21.00
N ASP A 720 -5.09 16.36 -19.98
CA ASP A 720 -5.32 17.81 -20.10
C ASP A 720 -4.27 18.59 -19.29
N ALA A 721 -4.37 19.93 -19.32
CA ALA A 721 -3.43 20.83 -18.65
C ALA A 721 -3.21 20.51 -17.15
N THR A 722 -4.21 19.92 -16.48
CA THR A 722 -4.21 19.70 -15.02
C THR A 722 -3.96 18.23 -14.60
N GLY A 723 -3.73 17.31 -15.52
CA GLY A 723 -3.52 15.89 -15.18
C GLY A 723 -3.85 14.90 -16.30
N VAL A 724 -3.88 13.63 -15.94
CA VAL A 724 -4.16 12.48 -16.82
C VAL A 724 -5.33 11.70 -16.24
N SER A 725 -6.37 11.47 -17.03
CA SER A 725 -7.47 10.58 -16.67
C SER A 725 -7.16 9.17 -17.17
N VAL A 726 -7.12 8.19 -16.27
CA VAL A 726 -6.76 6.79 -16.60
C VAL A 726 -7.89 5.86 -16.20
N THR A 727 -8.35 5.01 -17.11
CA THR A 727 -9.27 3.90 -16.82
C THR A 727 -8.49 2.60 -16.78
N ILE A 728 -8.55 1.89 -15.65
CA ILE A 728 -7.89 0.61 -15.43
C ILE A 728 -8.92 -0.48 -15.17
N ARG A 729 -8.61 -1.72 -15.57
CA ARG A 729 -9.37 -2.93 -15.22
C ARG A 729 -8.60 -3.73 -14.19
N LYS A 730 -9.30 -4.11 -13.11
CA LYS A 730 -8.82 -4.88 -11.97
C LYS A 730 -9.91 -5.85 -11.54
N ASP A 731 -9.58 -7.14 -11.40
CA ASP A 731 -10.53 -8.20 -11.00
C ASP A 731 -11.84 -8.25 -11.81
N GLY A 732 -11.76 -7.88 -13.10
CA GLY A 732 -12.90 -7.78 -14.01
C GLY A 732 -13.78 -6.52 -13.83
N GLN A 733 -13.46 -5.66 -12.87
CA GLN A 733 -14.11 -4.36 -12.64
C GLN A 733 -13.28 -3.22 -13.23
N THR A 734 -13.92 -2.10 -13.52
CA THR A 734 -13.29 -0.90 -14.09
C THR A 734 -13.20 0.22 -13.04
N GLU A 735 -11.99 0.68 -12.75
CA GLU A 735 -11.67 1.80 -11.87
C GLU A 735 -11.17 2.99 -12.73
N GLN A 736 -11.56 4.24 -12.40
CA GLN A 736 -10.96 5.42 -13.04
C GLN A 736 -10.17 6.23 -12.03
N LEU A 737 -8.98 6.66 -12.45
CA LEU A 737 -7.99 7.40 -11.69
C LEU A 737 -7.80 8.78 -12.30
N ARG A 738 -7.49 9.76 -11.44
CA ARG A 738 -6.91 11.03 -11.89
C ARG A 738 -5.47 11.14 -11.42
N CYS A 739 -4.54 11.12 -12.37
CA CYS A 739 -3.11 11.16 -12.12
C CYS A 739 -2.54 12.57 -12.40
N ALA A 740 -1.53 13.05 -11.66
CA ALA A 740 -0.81 14.28 -12.04
C ALA A 740 0.19 14.01 -13.18
N TYR A 741 0.82 12.83 -13.17
CA TYR A 741 1.69 12.29 -14.22
C TYR A 741 1.51 10.77 -14.39
N VAL A 742 1.85 10.24 -15.57
CA VAL A 742 1.90 8.79 -15.83
C VAL A 742 3.19 8.40 -16.53
N VAL A 743 3.82 7.31 -16.07
CA VAL A 743 5.07 6.77 -16.62
C VAL A 743 4.81 5.38 -17.22
N GLY A 744 5.01 5.26 -18.53
CA GLY A 744 5.00 4.00 -19.27
C GLY A 744 6.29 3.23 -19.10
N CYS A 745 6.24 2.18 -18.29
CA CYS A 745 7.26 1.15 -18.12
C CYS A 745 6.79 -0.19 -18.72
N ASP A 746 5.71 -0.17 -19.52
CA ASP A 746 4.93 -1.28 -20.05
C ASP A 746 5.47 -1.86 -21.38
N GLY A 747 6.77 -1.66 -21.61
CA GLY A 747 7.60 -2.39 -22.56
C GLY A 747 7.28 -2.18 -24.05
N ALA A 748 7.75 -3.11 -24.88
CA ALA A 748 7.71 -3.01 -26.34
C ALA A 748 6.32 -2.69 -26.92
N HIS A 749 5.25 -3.18 -26.28
CA HIS A 749 3.86 -2.95 -26.68
C HIS A 749 3.15 -1.87 -25.84
N SER A 750 3.89 -0.93 -25.25
CA SER A 750 3.41 0.14 -24.38
C SER A 750 2.12 0.80 -24.85
N TYR A 751 1.11 0.77 -23.97
CA TYR A 751 -0.11 1.54 -24.08
C TYR A 751 0.19 3.03 -23.93
N VAL A 752 0.97 3.40 -22.91
CA VAL A 752 1.27 4.81 -22.58
C VAL A 752 1.93 5.53 -23.75
N ARG A 753 2.86 4.89 -24.46
CA ARG A 753 3.47 5.42 -25.68
C ARG A 753 2.42 5.77 -26.76
N ARG A 754 1.42 4.90 -26.95
CA ARG A 754 0.35 5.12 -27.94
C ARG A 754 -0.60 6.25 -27.52
N ALA A 755 -1.00 6.26 -26.24
CA ALA A 755 -1.83 7.34 -25.69
C ALA A 755 -1.13 8.71 -25.76
N ALA A 756 0.19 8.74 -25.56
CA ALA A 756 1.03 9.92 -25.73
C ALA A 756 1.26 10.35 -27.20
N GLY A 757 0.74 9.60 -28.20
CA GLY A 757 0.92 9.90 -29.62
C GLY A 757 2.37 9.77 -30.12
N LEU A 758 3.25 9.08 -29.37
CA LEU A 758 4.67 9.01 -29.67
C LEU A 758 4.96 7.98 -30.78
N SER A 759 5.70 8.38 -31.82
CA SER A 759 6.15 7.47 -32.88
C SER A 759 7.07 6.37 -32.32
N PHE A 760 7.12 5.21 -32.99
CA PHE A 760 7.97 4.08 -32.57
C PHE A 760 8.69 3.47 -33.77
N GLU A 761 9.62 4.25 -34.31
CA GLU A 761 10.31 4.03 -35.57
C GLU A 761 11.46 3.03 -35.42
N GLY A 762 11.74 2.29 -36.50
CA GLY A 762 12.70 1.19 -36.54
C GLY A 762 12.10 -0.09 -37.14
N ALA A 763 12.89 -1.16 -37.22
CA ALA A 763 12.54 -2.37 -37.95
C ALA A 763 12.82 -3.66 -37.13
N PRO A 764 12.23 -4.81 -37.50
CA PRO A 764 12.81 -6.11 -37.16
C PRO A 764 14.26 -6.20 -37.67
N TYR A 765 15.12 -6.89 -36.93
CA TYR A 765 16.35 -7.45 -37.51
C TYR A 765 15.98 -8.70 -38.34
N LYS A 766 16.86 -9.10 -39.26
CA LYS A 766 16.62 -10.27 -40.12
C LYS A 766 16.96 -11.61 -39.45
N GLN A 767 17.54 -11.56 -38.25
CA GLN A 767 18.04 -12.71 -37.50
C GLN A 767 17.16 -13.01 -36.29
N GLY A 768 16.93 -14.30 -36.05
CA GLY A 768 16.35 -14.78 -34.80
C GLY A 768 17.43 -15.27 -33.84
N PHE A 769 17.04 -15.40 -32.58
CA PHE A 769 17.89 -15.91 -31.51
C PHE A 769 17.17 -17.02 -30.77
N MET A 770 17.98 -17.88 -30.17
CA MET A 770 17.57 -18.96 -29.28
C MET A 770 18.30 -18.74 -27.96
N LEU A 771 17.55 -18.72 -26.85
CA LEU A 771 18.10 -18.57 -25.51
C LEU A 771 17.70 -19.78 -24.65
N CYS A 772 18.64 -20.28 -23.85
CA CYS A 772 18.43 -21.41 -22.94
C CYS A 772 19.16 -21.16 -21.62
N ASP A 773 18.54 -21.49 -20.50
CA ASP A 773 19.17 -21.65 -19.18
C ASP A 773 19.23 -23.14 -18.85
N THR A 774 20.43 -23.68 -18.67
CA THR A 774 20.69 -25.13 -18.62
C THR A 774 21.97 -25.43 -17.86
N GLN A 775 22.10 -26.64 -17.31
CA GLN A 775 23.34 -27.13 -16.73
C GLN A 775 24.31 -27.57 -17.84
N LEU A 776 25.61 -27.33 -17.64
CA LEU A 776 26.67 -27.68 -18.60
C LEU A 776 27.73 -28.57 -17.93
N ARG A 777 27.89 -29.80 -18.43
CA ARG A 777 29.07 -30.65 -18.15
C ARG A 777 29.99 -30.59 -19.36
N TRP A 778 31.25 -30.17 -19.20
CA TRP A 778 32.18 -29.95 -20.32
C TRP A 778 33.62 -30.30 -19.93
N ASP A 779 34.27 -31.12 -20.76
CA ASP A 779 35.62 -31.65 -20.54
C ASP A 779 36.75 -30.60 -20.48
N MET A 780 36.51 -29.39 -21.01
CA MET A 780 37.48 -28.28 -21.00
C MET A 780 37.53 -27.49 -19.68
N VAL A 781 36.55 -27.61 -18.77
CA VAL A 781 36.37 -26.66 -17.67
C VAL A 781 37.38 -26.90 -16.52
N GLY A 782 38.40 -26.06 -16.46
CA GLY A 782 39.28 -25.96 -15.29
C GLY A 782 38.60 -25.27 -14.10
N SER A 783 39.03 -25.59 -12.87
CA SER A 783 38.44 -25.11 -11.61
C SER A 783 38.55 -23.59 -11.34
N GLY A 784 39.15 -22.82 -12.25
CA GLY A 784 39.17 -21.35 -12.22
C GLY A 784 38.26 -20.68 -13.27
N GLU A 785 37.69 -21.43 -14.23
CA GLU A 785 37.09 -20.86 -15.44
C GLU A 785 35.62 -20.43 -15.30
N ALA A 786 35.08 -20.49 -14.08
CA ALA A 786 33.69 -20.18 -13.76
C ALA A 786 33.36 -18.67 -13.77
N GLN A 787 34.37 -17.79 -13.79
CA GLN A 787 34.19 -16.32 -13.71
C GLN A 787 34.42 -15.61 -15.07
N GLU A 788 34.18 -16.31 -16.19
CA GLU A 788 34.38 -15.78 -17.54
C GLU A 788 33.23 -16.18 -18.48
N TRP A 789 32.65 -15.22 -19.20
CA TRP A 789 31.75 -15.53 -20.31
C TRP A 789 32.53 -15.95 -21.56
N LYS A 790 31.94 -16.79 -22.40
CA LYS A 790 32.65 -17.46 -23.51
C LYS A 790 31.92 -17.20 -24.83
N VAL A 791 32.61 -16.57 -25.78
CA VAL A 791 32.05 -16.13 -27.07
C VAL A 791 32.60 -17.00 -28.18
N PHE A 792 31.73 -17.64 -28.95
CA PHE A 792 32.09 -18.54 -30.03
C PHE A 792 31.60 -17.98 -31.37
N MET A 793 32.48 -17.95 -32.37
CA MET A 793 32.18 -17.51 -33.74
C MET A 793 32.57 -18.59 -34.73
N SER A 794 31.72 -18.86 -35.72
CA SER A 794 31.96 -19.86 -36.75
C SER A 794 31.39 -19.43 -38.11
N SER A 795 31.38 -20.31 -39.10
CA SER A 795 30.61 -20.14 -40.34
C SER A 795 29.09 -20.36 -40.17
N THR A 796 28.63 -20.84 -39.02
CA THR A 796 27.20 -21.06 -38.70
C THR A 796 26.59 -19.93 -37.85
N GLY A 797 27.37 -18.91 -37.48
CA GLY A 797 26.88 -17.73 -36.75
C GLY A 797 27.76 -17.36 -35.55
N PHE A 798 27.12 -17.11 -34.41
CA PHE A 798 27.76 -17.02 -33.09
C PHE A 798 26.92 -17.69 -31.98
N MET A 799 27.60 -18.03 -30.88
CA MET A 799 27.02 -18.49 -29.61
C MET A 799 27.75 -17.77 -28.46
N ILE A 800 27.05 -17.46 -27.36
CA ILE A 800 27.65 -16.94 -26.12
C ILE A 800 27.16 -17.78 -24.93
N LEU A 801 28.07 -18.08 -24.00
CA LEU A 801 27.78 -18.70 -22.71
C LEU A 801 28.09 -17.72 -21.57
N PHE A 802 27.11 -17.46 -20.71
CA PHE A 802 27.30 -16.67 -19.47
C PHE A 802 27.07 -17.57 -18.24
N PRO A 803 28.00 -17.59 -17.26
CA PRO A 803 27.87 -18.44 -16.07
C PRO A 803 27.01 -17.80 -14.97
N PHE A 804 26.10 -18.56 -14.37
CA PHE A 804 25.39 -18.19 -13.14
C PHE A 804 26.05 -18.81 -11.90
N LYS A 805 25.72 -18.25 -10.72
CA LYS A 805 26.36 -18.58 -9.44
C LYS A 805 26.05 -19.99 -8.94
N ASP A 806 24.95 -20.57 -9.39
CA ASP A 806 24.53 -21.94 -9.09
C ASP A 806 25.22 -23.02 -9.94
N GLY A 807 26.05 -22.60 -10.92
CA GLY A 807 26.73 -23.48 -11.87
C GLY A 807 26.00 -23.67 -13.20
N SER A 808 24.77 -23.17 -13.34
CA SER A 808 24.05 -23.17 -14.61
C SER A 808 24.63 -22.13 -15.60
N VAL A 809 24.29 -22.27 -16.88
CA VAL A 809 24.74 -21.33 -17.93
C VAL A 809 23.57 -20.83 -18.78
N ARG A 810 23.60 -19.52 -19.08
CA ARG A 810 22.79 -18.90 -20.12
C ARG A 810 23.48 -19.08 -21.47
N VAL A 811 22.89 -19.89 -22.34
CA VAL A 811 23.26 -20.02 -23.76
C VAL A 811 22.49 -18.98 -24.58
N VAL A 812 23.19 -18.23 -25.44
CA VAL A 812 22.59 -17.32 -26.42
C VAL A 812 23.12 -17.70 -27.82
N GLY A 813 22.27 -18.31 -28.63
CA GLY A 813 22.60 -18.80 -29.98
C GLY A 813 21.98 -17.97 -31.10
N THR A 814 22.65 -17.93 -32.26
CA THR A 814 22.07 -17.40 -33.51
C THR A 814 21.16 -18.45 -34.14
N LEU A 815 19.91 -18.09 -34.46
CA LEU A 815 19.00 -18.96 -35.21
C LEU A 815 18.93 -18.50 -36.68
N ALA A 816 19.18 -19.43 -37.61
CA ALA A 816 18.91 -19.21 -39.02
C ALA A 816 17.39 -19.29 -39.26
N ILE A 817 16.81 -18.25 -39.86
CA ILE A 817 15.38 -18.15 -40.20
C ILE A 817 15.27 -17.80 -41.68
N ASP A 818 14.36 -18.42 -42.42
CA ASP A 818 14.07 -18.01 -43.81
C ASP A 818 13.41 -16.61 -43.80
N PRO A 819 13.91 -15.62 -44.55
CA PRO A 819 13.32 -14.29 -44.60
C PRO A 819 11.85 -14.22 -45.06
N ASN A 820 11.30 -15.30 -45.60
CA ASN A 820 9.93 -15.41 -46.10
C ASN A 820 8.98 -16.16 -45.14
N GLU A 821 9.49 -16.83 -44.10
CA GLU A 821 8.65 -17.52 -43.12
C GLU A 821 7.97 -16.52 -42.17
N ASN A 822 6.65 -16.44 -42.29
CA ASN A 822 5.80 -15.50 -41.54
C ASN A 822 5.53 -15.97 -40.09
N ASP A 823 6.47 -16.71 -39.53
CA ASP A 823 6.31 -17.50 -38.31
C ASP A 823 6.24 -16.62 -37.06
N ALA A 824 5.02 -16.27 -36.70
CA ALA A 824 4.63 -16.04 -35.31
C ALA A 824 4.25 -17.37 -34.59
N GLU A 825 4.07 -18.46 -35.35
CA GLU A 825 3.58 -19.77 -34.86
C GLU A 825 4.63 -20.90 -34.95
N GLY A 826 5.85 -20.59 -35.41
CA GLY A 826 6.91 -21.59 -35.58
C GLY A 826 7.50 -22.06 -34.25
N ILE A 827 7.55 -23.38 -34.07
CA ILE A 827 8.01 -24.15 -32.89
C ILE A 827 9.24 -23.51 -32.20
N ASP A 828 9.21 -23.43 -30.85
CA ASP A 828 10.35 -23.03 -30.01
C ASP A 828 11.51 -24.04 -30.14
N PRO A 829 12.79 -23.60 -30.12
CA PRO A 829 13.93 -24.50 -30.26
C PRO A 829 13.97 -25.52 -29.12
N THR A 830 14.47 -26.72 -29.38
CA THR A 830 14.63 -27.77 -28.37
C THR A 830 16.04 -27.75 -27.77
N LEU A 831 16.27 -28.49 -26.67
CA LEU A 831 17.61 -28.58 -26.06
C LEU A 831 18.64 -29.15 -27.04
N GLU A 832 18.20 -30.07 -27.90
CA GLU A 832 19.00 -30.70 -28.95
C GLU A 832 19.52 -29.67 -29.96
N ASP A 833 18.74 -28.61 -30.28
CA ASP A 833 19.22 -27.52 -31.15
C ASP A 833 20.39 -26.76 -30.50
N PHE A 834 20.32 -26.50 -29.18
CA PHE A 834 21.43 -25.87 -28.44
C PHE A 834 22.63 -26.81 -28.33
N GLN A 835 22.41 -28.10 -28.12
CA GLN A 835 23.46 -29.11 -28.06
C GLN A 835 24.16 -29.27 -29.42
N GLU A 836 23.43 -29.21 -30.52
CA GLU A 836 24.00 -29.26 -31.87
C GLU A 836 24.80 -27.98 -32.18
N LEU A 837 24.29 -26.81 -31.77
CA LEU A 837 25.01 -25.52 -31.87
C LEU A 837 26.30 -25.53 -31.04
N PHE A 838 26.25 -26.03 -29.80
CA PHE A 838 27.41 -26.20 -28.93
C PHE A 838 28.43 -27.14 -29.56
N ASN A 839 28.00 -28.32 -30.02
CA ASN A 839 28.85 -29.30 -30.70
C ASN A 839 29.48 -28.75 -31.99
N LYS A 840 28.84 -27.81 -32.68
CA LYS A 840 29.40 -27.11 -33.85
C LYS A 840 30.41 -26.02 -33.48
N MET A 841 30.22 -25.30 -32.37
CA MET A 841 30.97 -24.07 -32.06
C MET A 841 32.03 -24.19 -30.96
N ALA A 842 31.84 -25.03 -29.94
CA ALA A 842 32.76 -25.19 -28.81
C ALA A 842 33.87 -26.22 -29.11
N PRO A 843 35.11 -26.06 -28.58
CA PRO A 843 36.09 -27.13 -28.52
C PRO A 843 35.73 -28.20 -27.47
N GLY A 844 36.36 -29.37 -27.53
CA GLY A 844 36.09 -30.47 -26.60
C GLY A 844 34.71 -31.11 -26.78
N THR A 845 34.23 -31.70 -25.68
CA THR A 845 33.04 -32.55 -25.58
C THR A 845 32.21 -32.10 -24.37
N GLY A 846 30.98 -31.64 -24.60
CA GLY A 846 30.11 -31.16 -23.52
C GLY A 846 28.65 -31.50 -23.73
N GLU A 847 27.93 -31.61 -22.62
CA GLU A 847 26.53 -31.98 -22.49
C GLU A 847 25.77 -30.81 -21.83
N LEU A 848 24.77 -30.28 -22.54
CA LEU A 848 23.73 -29.40 -22.00
C LEU A 848 22.58 -30.27 -21.50
N TYR A 849 22.16 -30.07 -20.25
CA TYR A 849 21.11 -30.89 -19.62
C TYR A 849 20.29 -30.06 -18.62
N ASP A 850 19.14 -30.62 -18.21
CA ASP A 850 18.21 -30.01 -17.24
C ASP A 850 17.91 -28.52 -17.52
N PRO A 851 17.27 -28.19 -18.67
CA PRO A 851 16.99 -26.82 -19.04
C PRO A 851 15.85 -26.25 -18.19
N SER A 852 16.13 -25.22 -17.42
CA SER A 852 15.14 -24.51 -16.61
C SER A 852 14.27 -23.56 -17.45
N TRP A 853 14.80 -23.05 -18.57
CA TRP A 853 14.08 -22.15 -19.47
C TRP A 853 14.64 -22.21 -20.90
N ILE A 854 13.76 -22.18 -21.90
CA ILE A 854 14.11 -22.04 -23.33
C ILE A 854 13.17 -21.02 -23.99
N ALA A 855 13.67 -20.21 -24.92
CA ALA A 855 12.86 -19.31 -25.75
C ALA A 855 13.48 -18.97 -27.12
N LYS A 856 12.62 -18.91 -28.14
CA LYS A 856 12.86 -18.25 -29.44
C LYS A 856 12.66 -16.73 -29.31
N PHE A 857 13.50 -15.93 -29.96
CA PHE A 857 13.45 -14.47 -29.83
C PHE A 857 13.74 -13.76 -31.17
N LYS A 858 12.71 -13.18 -31.79
CA LYS A 858 12.84 -12.27 -32.95
C LYS A 858 13.14 -10.85 -32.44
N LEU A 859 14.19 -10.22 -32.94
CA LEU A 859 14.62 -8.90 -32.48
C LEU A 859 13.99 -7.76 -33.28
N HIS A 860 13.80 -6.62 -32.59
CA HIS A 860 13.50 -5.33 -33.19
C HIS A 860 14.48 -4.27 -32.65
N HIS A 861 14.95 -3.38 -33.51
CA HIS A 861 15.50 -2.09 -33.06
C HIS A 861 14.39 -1.06 -33.25
N ARG A 862 13.97 -0.39 -32.17
CA ARG A 862 12.95 0.68 -32.23
C ARG A 862 13.24 1.78 -31.23
N GLY A 863 12.76 2.99 -31.51
CA GLY A 863 12.87 4.12 -30.59
C GLY A 863 11.79 5.18 -30.81
N VAL A 864 11.51 5.95 -29.75
CA VAL A 864 10.63 7.13 -29.81
C VAL A 864 11.39 8.40 -30.18
N ASN A 865 10.71 9.32 -30.87
CA ASN A 865 11.27 10.63 -31.22
C ASN A 865 11.25 11.64 -30.07
N ASN A 866 10.41 11.44 -29.05
CA ASN A 866 10.39 12.19 -27.79
C ASN A 866 10.05 11.23 -26.64
N TYR A 867 10.66 11.42 -25.46
CA TYR A 867 10.45 10.56 -24.28
C TYR A 867 9.26 11.01 -23.41
N ARG A 868 8.68 12.19 -23.68
CA ARG A 868 7.42 12.66 -23.06
C ARG A 868 6.49 13.32 -24.08
N ASN A 869 5.21 13.39 -23.77
CA ASN A 869 4.27 14.34 -24.37
C ASN A 869 3.33 14.86 -23.28
N GLY A 870 3.49 16.13 -22.89
CA GLY A 870 2.81 16.71 -21.73
C GLY A 870 3.14 15.94 -20.45
N ARG A 871 2.10 15.35 -19.85
CA ARG A 871 2.13 14.63 -18.57
C ARG A 871 2.35 13.12 -18.71
N LEU A 872 2.48 12.62 -19.95
CA LEU A 872 2.75 11.23 -20.27
C LEU A 872 4.24 11.03 -20.61
N PHE A 873 4.89 10.14 -19.87
CA PHE A 873 6.30 9.78 -20.03
C PHE A 873 6.45 8.31 -20.43
N VAL A 874 7.57 7.96 -21.08
CA VAL A 874 7.94 6.56 -21.39
C VAL A 874 9.41 6.30 -21.04
N ALA A 875 9.73 5.08 -20.60
CA ALA A 875 11.07 4.67 -20.16
C ALA A 875 11.41 3.22 -20.56
N GLY A 876 12.70 2.89 -20.74
CA GLY A 876 13.15 1.54 -21.14
C GLY A 876 12.48 1.04 -22.44
N ASP A 877 12.11 -0.24 -22.49
CA ASP A 877 11.43 -0.89 -23.64
C ASP A 877 10.16 -0.16 -24.16
N ALA A 878 9.53 0.69 -23.35
CA ALA A 878 8.42 1.54 -23.79
C ALA A 878 8.90 2.71 -24.69
N ALA A 879 10.13 3.17 -24.51
CA ALA A 879 10.77 4.26 -25.25
C ALA A 879 11.78 3.77 -26.31
N HIS A 880 12.50 2.67 -26.06
CA HIS A 880 13.55 2.16 -26.96
C HIS A 880 13.79 0.65 -26.76
N ILE A 881 14.07 -0.08 -27.84
CA ILE A 881 14.40 -1.51 -27.81
C ILE A 881 15.76 -1.72 -28.49
N HIS A 882 16.71 -2.29 -27.76
CA HIS A 882 18.08 -2.54 -28.20
C HIS A 882 18.34 -4.01 -28.59
N SER A 883 19.46 -4.27 -29.27
CA SER A 883 19.98 -5.64 -29.41
C SER A 883 20.40 -6.23 -28.05
N PRO A 884 20.13 -7.51 -27.75
CA PRO A 884 20.61 -8.16 -26.51
C PRO A 884 22.14 -8.29 -26.44
N ALA A 885 22.86 -8.14 -27.55
CA ALA A 885 24.30 -8.42 -27.63
C ALA A 885 25.20 -7.51 -26.76
N GLY A 886 24.64 -6.49 -26.09
CA GLY A 886 25.32 -5.73 -25.04
C GLY A 886 24.66 -5.79 -23.65
N GLY A 887 23.56 -6.52 -23.48
CA GLY A 887 22.79 -6.58 -22.22
C GLY A 887 22.14 -5.25 -21.80
N GLN A 888 22.03 -4.26 -22.70
CA GLN A 888 21.80 -2.86 -22.33
C GLN A 888 20.38 -2.54 -21.88
N GLY A 889 19.33 -3.09 -22.51
CA GLY A 889 17.94 -2.62 -22.36
C GLY A 889 17.46 -2.46 -20.90
N MET A 890 17.73 -3.44 -20.04
CA MET A 890 17.41 -3.37 -18.61
C MET A 890 18.18 -2.26 -17.90
N ASN A 891 19.49 -2.13 -18.16
CA ASN A 891 20.37 -1.13 -17.56
C ASN A 891 19.94 0.29 -17.97
N THR A 892 19.88 0.55 -19.27
CA THR A 892 19.46 1.84 -19.82
C THR A 892 18.04 2.23 -19.36
N GLY A 893 17.13 1.26 -19.21
CA GLY A 893 15.79 1.48 -18.65
C GLY A 893 15.78 1.85 -17.16
N ILE A 894 16.61 1.21 -16.33
CA ILE A 894 16.78 1.59 -14.92
C ILE A 894 17.33 3.02 -14.80
N HIS A 895 18.26 3.41 -15.69
CA HIS A 895 18.81 4.78 -15.71
C HIS A 895 17.79 5.82 -16.17
N ASP A 896 16.91 5.48 -17.12
CA ASP A 896 15.79 6.34 -17.53
C ASP A 896 14.89 6.63 -16.33
N ALA A 897 14.51 5.57 -15.60
CA ALA A 897 13.63 5.66 -14.44
C ALA A 897 14.22 6.55 -13.34
N ILE A 898 15.49 6.31 -12.97
CA ILE A 898 16.16 7.10 -11.92
C ILE A 898 16.40 8.55 -12.36
N ASN A 899 16.70 8.81 -13.64
CA ASN A 899 16.84 10.18 -14.15
C ASN A 899 15.53 10.98 -14.14
N LEU A 900 14.37 10.32 -14.29
CA LEU A 900 13.06 10.96 -14.27
C LEU A 900 12.45 11.04 -12.85
N GLY A 901 12.67 10.05 -11.99
CA GLY A 901 12.04 9.96 -10.67
C GLY A 901 12.33 11.16 -9.76
N TRP A 902 13.59 11.57 -9.61
CA TRP A 902 13.95 12.76 -8.82
C TRP A 902 13.40 14.07 -9.41
N LYS A 903 13.23 14.14 -10.73
CA LYS A 903 12.67 15.32 -11.43
C LYS A 903 11.17 15.44 -11.16
N LEU A 904 10.42 14.33 -11.28
CA LEU A 904 9.02 14.25 -10.87
C LEU A 904 8.86 14.62 -9.39
N ALA A 905 9.70 14.08 -8.51
CA ALA A 905 9.67 14.40 -7.08
C ALA A 905 9.88 15.90 -6.79
N ARG A 906 10.86 16.53 -7.45
CA ARG A 906 11.13 17.97 -7.31
C ARG A 906 9.93 18.82 -7.78
N VAL A 907 9.27 18.46 -8.87
CA VAL A 907 8.04 19.14 -9.34
C VAL A 907 6.85 18.91 -8.40
N LEU A 908 6.69 17.69 -7.88
CA LEU A 908 5.55 17.31 -7.01
C LEU A 908 5.68 17.77 -5.55
N SER A 909 6.87 18.20 -5.11
CA SER A 909 7.20 18.55 -3.71
C SER A 909 6.44 19.74 -3.09
N GLY A 910 5.37 20.25 -3.69
CA GLY A 910 4.50 21.32 -3.15
C GLY A 910 5.12 22.73 -3.09
N ARG A 911 6.42 22.84 -3.37
CA ARG A 911 7.22 24.07 -3.44
C ARG A 911 6.75 24.97 -4.59
N LYS A 912 6.68 26.29 -4.36
CA LYS A 912 6.06 27.25 -5.30
C LYS A 912 7.03 27.67 -6.41
N ARG A 913 7.43 26.71 -7.24
CA ARG A 913 8.22 26.93 -8.46
C ARG A 913 7.39 27.61 -9.56
N ALA A 914 8.05 28.35 -10.44
CA ALA A 914 7.44 28.78 -11.69
C ALA A 914 7.20 27.57 -12.61
N GLU A 915 6.07 27.56 -13.31
CA GLU A 915 5.68 26.47 -14.22
C GLU A 915 6.74 26.20 -15.30
N GLU A 916 7.35 27.27 -15.82
CA GLU A 916 8.47 27.21 -16.78
C GLU A 916 9.69 26.45 -16.25
N ILE A 917 10.05 26.61 -14.97
CA ILE A 917 11.18 25.89 -14.35
C ILE A 917 10.83 24.40 -14.20
N SER A 918 9.60 24.09 -13.78
CA SER A 918 9.11 22.70 -13.68
C SER A 918 9.10 21.99 -15.04
N GLU A 919 8.61 22.65 -16.10
CA GLU A 919 8.59 22.05 -17.44
C GLU A 919 9.99 21.95 -18.06
N LYS A 920 10.86 22.97 -17.89
CA LYS A 920 12.29 22.91 -18.25
C LYS A 920 13.02 21.75 -17.57
N LEU A 921 12.74 21.52 -16.28
CA LEU A 921 13.26 20.39 -15.52
C LEU A 921 12.77 19.05 -16.09
N LEU A 922 11.49 18.93 -16.45
CA LEU A 922 10.92 17.71 -17.01
C LEU A 922 11.34 17.44 -18.47
N ASP A 923 11.48 18.46 -19.33
CA ASP A 923 11.99 18.30 -20.70
C ASP A 923 13.43 17.81 -20.74
N SER A 924 14.24 18.18 -19.75
CA SER A 924 15.62 17.68 -19.63
C SER A 924 15.70 16.14 -19.61
N TYR A 925 14.64 15.42 -19.21
CA TYR A 925 14.60 13.95 -19.31
C TYR A 925 14.75 13.47 -20.76
N ASN A 926 13.99 14.07 -21.70
CA ASN A 926 14.11 13.77 -23.12
C ASN A 926 15.48 14.19 -23.68
N GLU A 927 15.99 15.35 -23.30
CA GLU A 927 17.27 15.88 -23.80
C GLU A 927 18.50 15.14 -23.24
N GLU A 928 18.38 14.54 -22.05
CA GLU A 928 19.43 13.71 -21.44
C GLU A 928 19.37 12.26 -21.94
N ARG A 929 18.20 11.62 -21.89
CA ARG A 929 18.06 10.17 -22.07
C ARG A 929 17.87 9.74 -23.53
N ARG A 930 17.11 10.48 -24.35
CA ARG A 930 16.93 10.12 -25.77
C ARG A 930 18.24 10.10 -26.57
N PRO A 931 19.19 11.04 -26.40
CA PRO A 931 20.47 10.96 -27.08
C PRO A 931 21.38 9.84 -26.57
N VAL A 932 21.14 9.27 -25.38
CA VAL A 932 21.82 8.05 -24.91
C VAL A 932 21.24 6.84 -25.63
N GLY A 933 19.92 6.62 -25.57
CA GLY A 933 19.26 5.50 -26.28
C GLY A 933 19.54 5.52 -27.79
N GLN A 934 19.48 6.68 -28.44
CA GLN A 934 19.81 6.81 -29.88
C GLN A 934 21.29 6.56 -30.22
N LYS A 935 22.23 6.74 -29.28
CA LYS A 935 23.65 6.36 -29.46
C LYS A 935 23.85 4.86 -29.22
N LEU A 936 23.23 4.31 -28.17
CA LEU A 936 23.29 2.89 -27.85
C LEU A 936 22.76 2.07 -29.02
N LEU A 937 21.56 2.36 -29.53
CA LEU A 937 21.01 1.77 -30.77
C LEU A 937 22.07 1.73 -31.90
N LYS A 938 22.54 2.91 -32.34
CA LYS A 938 23.47 3.02 -33.49
C LYS A 938 24.84 2.35 -33.24
N GLY A 939 25.25 2.19 -31.98
CA GLY A 939 26.45 1.45 -31.59
C GLY A 939 26.21 -0.06 -31.60
N THR A 940 25.20 -0.53 -30.87
CA THR A 940 24.83 -1.95 -30.77
C THR A 940 24.46 -2.52 -32.13
N ASP A 941 23.70 -1.79 -32.97
CA ASP A 941 23.27 -2.24 -34.29
C ASP A 941 24.45 -2.53 -35.22
N ARG A 942 25.52 -1.74 -35.14
CA ARG A 942 26.74 -1.92 -35.93
C ARG A 942 27.56 -3.12 -35.46
N MET A 943 27.77 -3.23 -34.15
CA MET A 943 28.48 -4.37 -33.54
C MET A 943 27.72 -5.68 -33.76
N PHE A 944 26.41 -5.66 -33.55
CA PHE A 944 25.52 -6.78 -33.78
C PHE A 944 25.44 -7.18 -35.26
N GLY A 945 25.27 -6.23 -36.18
CA GLY A 945 25.26 -6.51 -37.62
C GLY A 945 26.56 -7.13 -38.14
N TYR A 946 27.70 -6.80 -37.53
CA TYR A 946 29.00 -7.43 -37.79
C TYR A 946 29.04 -8.91 -37.31
N MET A 947 28.53 -9.18 -36.11
CA MET A 947 28.54 -10.53 -35.50
C MET A 947 27.44 -11.47 -36.02
N ALA A 948 26.24 -10.95 -36.31
CA ALA A 948 25.06 -11.72 -36.70
C ALA A 948 24.85 -11.84 -38.23
N SER A 949 25.81 -11.39 -39.05
CA SER A 949 25.69 -11.46 -40.52
C SER A 949 25.66 -12.92 -41.02
N THR A 950 24.67 -13.26 -41.85
CA THR A 950 24.50 -14.60 -42.45
C THR A 950 25.17 -14.75 -43.83
N ASN A 951 25.82 -13.70 -44.35
CA ASN A 951 26.49 -13.76 -45.66
C ASN A 951 27.74 -14.64 -45.56
N TYR A 952 27.76 -15.76 -46.27
CA TYR A 952 28.84 -16.76 -46.25
C TYR A 952 30.24 -16.20 -46.58
N LEU A 953 30.36 -15.37 -47.63
CA LEU A 953 31.64 -14.76 -48.00
C LEU A 953 32.12 -13.77 -46.93
N TRP A 954 31.18 -13.02 -46.34
CA TRP A 954 31.49 -12.15 -45.21
C TRP A 954 31.89 -12.93 -43.97
N LEU A 955 31.23 -14.06 -43.66
CA LEU A 955 31.58 -14.92 -42.52
C LEU A 955 32.99 -15.51 -42.65
N LEU A 956 33.37 -15.97 -43.83
CA LEU A 956 34.75 -16.40 -44.10
C LEU A 956 35.76 -15.27 -43.89
N PHE A 957 35.50 -14.09 -44.47
CA PHE A 957 36.36 -12.91 -44.34
C PHE A 957 36.46 -12.40 -42.89
N ARG A 958 35.32 -12.34 -42.18
CA ARG A 958 35.21 -11.99 -40.76
C ARG A 958 36.03 -12.95 -39.89
N ASN A 959 35.86 -14.26 -40.09
CA ASN A 959 36.55 -15.27 -39.27
C ASN A 959 38.06 -15.27 -39.55
N PHE A 960 38.47 -15.11 -40.82
CA PHE A 960 39.88 -14.93 -41.17
C PHE A 960 40.48 -13.67 -40.51
N LEU A 961 39.86 -12.50 -40.69
CA LEU A 961 40.35 -11.26 -40.08
C LEU A 961 40.32 -11.32 -38.55
N ALA A 962 39.30 -11.92 -37.93
CA ALA A 962 39.21 -12.02 -36.47
C ALA A 962 40.43 -12.74 -35.88
N THR A 963 40.89 -13.84 -36.47
CA THR A 963 42.06 -14.58 -35.99
C THR A 963 43.36 -13.74 -35.98
N TRP A 964 43.49 -12.75 -36.87
CA TRP A 964 44.68 -11.87 -36.93
C TRP A 964 44.51 -10.54 -36.18
N VAL A 965 43.32 -9.93 -36.26
CA VAL A 965 43.05 -8.56 -35.79
C VAL A 965 42.53 -8.54 -34.35
N LEU A 966 41.70 -9.52 -33.96
CA LEU A 966 41.12 -9.55 -32.63
C LEU A 966 42.16 -9.70 -31.49
N PRO A 967 43.22 -10.54 -31.60
CA PRO A 967 44.27 -10.60 -30.57
C PRO A 967 44.97 -9.24 -30.38
N TRP A 968 45.19 -8.50 -31.47
CA TRP A 968 45.84 -7.18 -31.44
C TRP A 968 44.93 -6.07 -30.89
N VAL A 969 43.64 -6.09 -31.23
CA VAL A 969 42.66 -5.16 -30.64
C VAL A 969 42.48 -5.42 -29.14
N MET A 970 42.42 -6.69 -28.73
CA MET A 970 42.21 -7.06 -27.33
C MET A 970 43.46 -6.93 -26.46
N SER A 971 44.68 -7.02 -27.00
CA SER A 971 45.88 -6.70 -26.20
C SER A 971 46.00 -5.21 -25.85
N SER A 972 45.34 -4.32 -26.58
CA SER A 972 45.32 -2.88 -26.27
C SER A 972 44.42 -2.54 -25.08
N ARG A 973 45.04 -2.32 -23.91
CA ARG A 973 44.39 -1.78 -22.69
C ARG A 973 43.51 -0.57 -22.98
N GLU A 974 43.97 0.35 -23.82
CA GLU A 974 43.21 1.55 -24.19
C GLU A 974 41.93 1.26 -24.99
N LEU A 975 41.98 0.31 -25.94
CA LEU A 975 40.81 -0.04 -26.74
C LEU A 975 39.81 -0.85 -25.91
N ARG A 976 40.28 -1.78 -25.08
CA ARG A 976 39.45 -2.49 -24.09
C ARG A 976 38.77 -1.52 -23.13
N ALA A 977 39.51 -0.57 -22.54
CA ALA A 977 38.96 0.46 -21.67
C ALA A 977 37.90 1.30 -22.40
N LYS A 978 38.18 1.81 -23.61
CA LYS A 978 37.22 2.62 -24.40
C LYS A 978 35.94 1.84 -24.74
N ALA A 979 36.05 0.53 -25.03
CA ALA A 979 34.89 -0.34 -25.28
C ALA A 979 34.09 -0.62 -23.99
N PHE A 980 34.76 -0.93 -22.88
CA PHE A 980 34.12 -1.19 -21.59
C PHE A 980 33.43 0.06 -21.03
N TRP A 981 34.04 1.24 -21.10
CA TRP A 981 33.41 2.50 -20.69
C TRP A 981 32.15 2.87 -21.51
N PHE A 982 31.96 2.28 -22.68
CA PHE A 982 30.71 2.37 -23.45
C PHE A 982 29.67 1.33 -22.98
N ILE A 983 30.07 0.06 -22.84
CA ILE A 983 29.18 -1.06 -22.45
C ILE A 983 28.72 -0.97 -20.99
N SER A 984 29.57 -0.48 -20.09
CA SER A 984 29.27 -0.28 -18.67
C SER A 984 28.42 0.97 -18.39
N GLU A 985 28.09 1.76 -19.43
CA GLU A 985 27.39 3.05 -19.40
C GLU A 985 28.06 4.15 -18.52
N LEU A 986 29.23 3.89 -17.92
CA LEU A 986 30.02 4.86 -17.15
C LEU A 986 30.41 6.11 -17.98
N GLY A 987 30.50 5.98 -19.31
CA GLY A 987 30.81 7.06 -20.24
C GLY A 987 29.66 8.04 -20.56
N ILE A 988 28.47 7.91 -19.97
CA ILE A 988 27.34 8.82 -20.21
C ILE A 988 27.66 10.25 -19.76
N ARG A 989 27.29 11.23 -20.60
CA ARG A 989 27.52 12.67 -20.37
C ARG A 989 26.37 13.52 -20.91
N TYR A 990 25.80 14.35 -20.05
CA TYR A 990 24.70 15.27 -20.28
C TYR A 990 25.16 16.72 -20.51
N ARG A 991 26.39 16.97 -20.98
CA ARG A 991 27.01 18.30 -21.25
C ARG A 991 26.25 19.22 -22.25
N LYS A 992 25.01 18.90 -22.62
CA LYS A 992 24.08 19.67 -23.47
C LYS A 992 22.71 19.91 -22.82
N SER A 993 22.48 19.39 -21.61
CA SER A 993 21.23 19.56 -20.87
C SER A 993 21.09 21.00 -20.39
N PRO A 994 19.88 21.60 -20.43
CA PRO A 994 19.67 22.97 -19.95
C PRO A 994 19.83 23.10 -18.44
N ILE A 995 19.74 21.99 -17.69
CA ILE A 995 19.89 21.92 -16.23
C ILE A 995 21.30 21.49 -15.78
N VAL A 996 22.34 21.72 -16.60
CA VAL A 996 23.74 21.57 -16.17
C VAL A 996 24.62 22.71 -16.71
N SER A 997 25.65 23.11 -15.96
CA SER A 997 26.58 24.17 -16.37
C SER A 997 27.99 23.98 -15.80
N THR A 998 28.93 24.81 -16.23
CA THR A 998 30.32 24.83 -15.76
C THR A 998 30.75 26.28 -15.62
N ALA A 999 31.31 26.63 -14.47
CA ALA A 999 31.67 28.00 -14.15
C ALA A 999 32.65 28.60 -15.18
N ILE A 1000 32.44 29.87 -15.52
CA ILE A 1000 33.37 30.63 -16.36
C ILE A 1000 34.75 30.64 -15.68
N GLY A 1001 35.80 30.36 -16.44
CA GLY A 1001 37.18 30.26 -15.96
C GLY A 1001 37.58 28.88 -15.40
N PHE A 1002 36.66 27.93 -15.19
CA PHE A 1002 37.03 26.58 -14.75
C PHE A 1002 37.54 25.72 -15.93
N THR A 1003 38.77 25.22 -15.81
CA THR A 1003 39.45 24.44 -16.86
C THR A 1003 39.74 22.98 -16.46
N GLY A 1004 39.05 22.45 -15.45
CA GLY A 1004 39.20 21.06 -14.99
C GLY A 1004 38.80 20.00 -16.02
N SER A 1005 39.10 18.72 -15.71
CA SER A 1005 38.85 17.61 -16.63
C SER A 1005 37.35 17.23 -16.71
N MET A 1006 36.67 17.34 -15.57
CA MET A 1006 35.23 17.11 -15.39
C MET A 1006 34.44 18.39 -15.70
N ARG A 1007 33.19 18.25 -16.14
CA ARG A 1007 32.27 19.36 -16.45
C ARG A 1007 30.83 19.04 -16.03
N GLY A 1008 30.00 20.07 -15.96
CA GLY A 1008 28.55 19.93 -15.80
C GLY A 1008 27.97 18.95 -16.82
N GLY A 1009 27.14 18.02 -16.33
CA GLY A 1009 26.56 16.92 -17.09
C GLY A 1009 27.43 15.66 -17.14
N ASP A 1010 28.69 15.67 -16.72
CA ASP A 1010 29.41 14.41 -16.54
C ASP A 1010 28.87 13.65 -15.33
N ARG A 1011 29.00 12.31 -15.35
CA ARG A 1011 28.88 11.50 -14.13
C ARG A 1011 29.86 12.04 -13.07
N ALA A 1012 29.42 12.20 -11.82
CA ALA A 1012 30.33 12.49 -10.71
C ALA A 1012 31.31 11.32 -10.52
N ALA A 1013 32.61 11.59 -10.49
CA ALA A 1013 33.62 10.56 -10.25
C ALA A 1013 33.53 10.05 -8.80
N ASP A 1014 33.52 8.73 -8.63
CA ASP A 1014 33.63 8.06 -7.34
C ASP A 1014 35.12 7.80 -7.02
N GLY A 1015 35.42 7.51 -5.76
CA GLY A 1015 36.77 7.15 -5.31
C GLY A 1015 36.86 7.06 -3.80
N LYS A 1016 37.88 6.36 -3.29
CA LYS A 1016 38.09 6.17 -1.85
C LYS A 1016 38.38 7.48 -1.13
N CYS A 1017 37.82 7.62 0.06
CA CYS A 1017 38.03 8.70 1.02
C CYS A 1017 38.14 8.13 2.43
N GLU A 1018 38.92 8.76 3.31
CA GLU A 1018 38.77 8.54 4.76
C GLU A 1018 37.63 9.43 5.29
N THR A 1019 36.69 8.84 6.04
CA THR A 1019 35.58 9.59 6.67
C THR A 1019 35.95 10.14 8.05
N PRO A 1020 35.24 11.17 8.58
CA PRO A 1020 35.50 11.69 9.91
C PRO A 1020 35.27 10.69 11.06
N ALA A 1021 34.47 9.64 10.81
CA ALA A 1021 34.22 8.56 11.77
C ALA A 1021 35.36 7.52 11.81
N GLY A 1022 36.28 7.56 10.83
CA GLY A 1022 37.34 6.59 10.63
C GLY A 1022 36.92 5.43 9.73
N GLY A 1023 37.67 5.22 8.65
CA GLY A 1023 37.46 4.14 7.67
C GLY A 1023 37.41 4.64 6.23
N ASP A 1024 37.74 3.74 5.30
CA ASP A 1024 37.63 3.96 3.85
C ASP A 1024 36.15 3.82 3.41
N GLU A 1025 35.56 4.89 2.87
CA GLU A 1025 34.30 4.84 2.11
C GLU A 1025 34.50 5.40 0.69
N PHE A 1026 33.58 5.14 -0.23
CA PHE A 1026 33.59 5.78 -1.55
C PHE A 1026 32.84 7.12 -1.51
N LEU A 1027 33.32 8.13 -2.24
CA LEU A 1027 32.76 9.49 -2.24
C LEU A 1027 31.24 9.53 -2.48
N LEU A 1028 30.73 8.61 -3.31
CA LEU A 1028 29.30 8.55 -3.63
C LEU A 1028 28.44 7.76 -2.61
N ASP A 1029 29.04 7.08 -1.63
CA ASP A 1029 28.31 6.47 -0.51
C ASP A 1029 27.71 7.55 0.41
N MET A 1030 28.45 8.65 0.58
CA MET A 1030 28.01 9.88 1.26
C MET A 1030 27.02 10.71 0.42
N CYS A 1031 26.81 10.38 -0.86
CA CYS A 1031 25.90 11.09 -1.76
C CYS A 1031 24.51 10.43 -1.78
N ARG A 1032 23.71 10.69 -0.74
CA ARG A 1032 22.34 10.18 -0.57
C ARG A 1032 21.43 10.54 -1.76
N GLY A 1033 20.81 9.52 -2.36
CA GLY A 1033 20.03 9.69 -3.59
C GLY A 1033 18.74 10.52 -3.50
N ASP A 1034 18.39 11.05 -2.33
CA ASP A 1034 17.18 11.86 -2.08
C ASP A 1034 17.41 13.39 -2.21
N CYS A 1035 18.66 13.86 -2.26
CA CYS A 1035 18.98 15.29 -2.27
C CYS A 1035 20.11 15.66 -3.26
N PHE A 1036 20.45 16.95 -3.32
CA PHE A 1036 21.64 17.43 -4.02
C PHE A 1036 22.83 17.47 -3.05
N HIS A 1037 24.04 17.30 -3.56
CA HIS A 1037 25.27 17.37 -2.76
C HIS A 1037 26.19 18.47 -3.28
N LEU A 1038 26.57 19.42 -2.42
CA LEU A 1038 27.64 20.37 -2.71
C LEU A 1038 28.95 19.86 -2.08
N ILE A 1039 29.87 19.41 -2.91
CA ILE A 1039 31.18 18.92 -2.51
C ILE A 1039 32.19 20.06 -2.66
N LEU A 1040 32.68 20.59 -1.55
CA LEU A 1040 33.71 21.63 -1.48
C LEU A 1040 35.09 20.97 -1.39
N PHE A 1041 35.91 21.14 -2.42
CA PHE A 1041 37.29 20.68 -2.46
C PHE A 1041 38.21 21.78 -1.95
N ALA A 1042 39.04 21.46 -0.95
CA ALA A 1042 39.95 22.43 -0.33
C ALA A 1042 41.09 22.87 -1.26
N GLY A 1043 41.36 22.14 -2.35
CA GLY A 1043 42.54 22.37 -3.20
C GLY A 1043 43.75 21.57 -2.71
N ARG A 1044 44.94 21.86 -3.22
CA ARG A 1044 46.17 21.07 -2.98
C ARG A 1044 47.39 21.95 -2.71
N GLY A 1045 48.25 21.50 -1.79
CA GLY A 1045 49.51 22.17 -1.49
C GLY A 1045 49.32 23.59 -0.94
N ALA A 1046 50.19 24.52 -1.35
CA ALA A 1046 50.25 25.88 -0.79
C ALA A 1046 49.02 26.78 -1.11
N GLN A 1047 48.08 26.33 -1.96
CA GLN A 1047 46.83 27.03 -2.27
C GLN A 1047 45.62 26.42 -1.56
N MET A 1048 45.80 25.44 -0.67
CA MET A 1048 44.70 24.77 0.02
C MET A 1048 43.98 25.71 1.01
N ALA A 1049 42.64 25.76 0.93
CA ALA A 1049 41.78 26.48 1.86
C ALA A 1049 41.79 25.83 3.26
N THR A 1050 41.74 26.66 4.30
CA THR A 1050 41.65 26.16 5.69
C THR A 1050 40.21 25.75 6.04
N PRO A 1051 40.00 24.96 7.12
CA PRO A 1051 38.66 24.68 7.64
C PRO A 1051 37.87 25.94 8.02
N ALA A 1052 38.54 27.04 8.39
CA ALA A 1052 37.88 28.32 8.68
C ALA A 1052 37.35 28.98 7.40
N ASP A 1053 38.12 28.93 6.30
CA ASP A 1053 37.68 29.43 4.99
C ASP A 1053 36.46 28.64 4.50
N LEU A 1054 36.52 27.30 4.53
CA LEU A 1054 35.39 26.45 4.11
C LEU A 1054 34.14 26.69 4.98
N LYS A 1055 34.28 26.88 6.30
CA LYS A 1055 33.15 27.23 7.19
C LYS A 1055 32.57 28.62 6.90
N SER A 1056 33.41 29.61 6.54
CA SER A 1056 32.97 30.93 6.06
C SER A 1056 32.20 30.84 4.73
N ILE A 1057 32.70 30.05 3.78
CA ILE A 1057 32.09 29.79 2.47
C ILE A 1057 30.72 29.12 2.64
N ILE A 1058 30.62 28.09 3.47
CA ILE A 1058 29.35 27.43 3.83
C ILE A 1058 28.35 28.42 4.44
N THR A 1059 28.81 29.30 5.34
CA THR A 1059 27.95 30.31 5.98
C THR A 1059 27.43 31.34 4.97
N ARG A 1060 28.29 31.75 4.01
CA ARG A 1060 27.91 32.66 2.91
C ARG A 1060 26.90 32.02 1.95
N PHE A 1061 26.98 30.72 1.71
CA PHE A 1061 26.14 29.99 0.75
C PHE A 1061 24.80 29.55 1.35
N THR A 1062 24.79 29.01 2.57
CA THR A 1062 23.58 28.51 3.23
C THR A 1062 22.62 29.62 3.64
N LYS A 1063 23.12 30.81 4.00
CA LYS A 1063 22.29 31.93 4.45
C LYS A 1063 21.33 32.46 3.36
N PRO A 1064 21.75 32.65 2.09
CA PRO A 1064 20.81 32.87 0.98
C PRO A 1064 19.92 31.67 0.71
N LEU A 1065 20.45 30.43 0.68
CA LEU A 1065 19.66 29.23 0.39
C LEU A 1065 18.48 29.03 1.34
N ALA A 1066 18.61 29.34 2.63
CA ALA A 1066 17.51 29.28 3.59
C ALA A 1066 16.31 30.18 3.25
N THR A 1067 16.46 31.09 2.28
CA THR A 1067 15.39 31.97 1.75
C THR A 1067 14.95 31.64 0.32
N ARG A 1068 15.51 30.60 -0.30
CA ARG A 1068 15.32 30.23 -1.71
C ARG A 1068 14.77 28.79 -1.81
N ASP A 1069 13.75 28.54 -2.64
CA ASP A 1069 12.98 27.28 -2.61
C ASP A 1069 13.62 26.09 -3.37
N VAL A 1070 14.94 26.11 -3.51
CA VAL A 1070 15.79 25.19 -4.31
C VAL A 1070 16.02 23.81 -3.65
N GLY A 1071 15.25 23.49 -2.61
CA GLY A 1071 15.25 22.19 -1.94
C GLY A 1071 16.43 21.94 -0.99
N GLU A 1072 16.53 20.70 -0.51
CA GLU A 1072 17.62 20.28 0.37
C GLU A 1072 18.91 20.04 -0.44
N ILE A 1073 20.03 20.52 0.12
CA ILE A 1073 21.39 20.38 -0.38
C ILE A 1073 22.29 20.01 0.80
N GLU A 1074 22.85 18.79 0.82
CA GLU A 1074 23.83 18.36 1.81
C GLU A 1074 25.24 18.85 1.40
N ILE A 1075 26.07 19.28 2.36
CA ILE A 1075 27.36 19.94 2.05
C ILE A 1075 28.54 19.16 2.62
N HIS A 1076 29.37 18.67 1.71
CA HIS A 1076 30.56 17.87 1.98
C HIS A 1076 31.83 18.71 1.84
N ARG A 1077 32.86 18.45 2.65
CA ARG A 1077 34.18 19.11 2.60
C ARG A 1077 35.24 18.05 2.38
N VAL A 1078 36.03 18.18 1.32
CA VAL A 1078 37.08 17.22 0.95
C VAL A 1078 38.44 17.92 0.99
N TYR A 1079 39.34 17.43 1.84
CA TYR A 1079 40.70 17.94 2.03
C TYR A 1079 41.72 17.00 1.37
N SER A 1080 42.82 17.53 0.83
CA SER A 1080 43.91 16.72 0.23
C SER A 1080 45.07 16.40 1.20
N SER A 1081 44.92 16.80 2.46
CA SER A 1081 45.78 16.44 3.59
C SER A 1081 44.99 16.59 4.89
N LYS A 1082 45.35 15.85 5.93
CA LYS A 1082 44.65 15.87 7.22
C LYS A 1082 44.59 17.28 7.83
N ALA A 1083 43.40 17.69 8.27
CA ALA A 1083 43.12 19.01 8.82
C ALA A 1083 42.32 18.91 10.13
N ASP A 1084 42.37 19.95 10.96
CA ASP A 1084 41.67 20.04 12.24
C ASP A 1084 40.17 20.35 12.04
N ASP A 1085 39.45 19.40 11.43
CA ASP A 1085 38.02 19.49 11.14
C ASP A 1085 37.35 18.12 11.33
N GLU A 1086 36.72 17.90 12.49
CA GLU A 1086 36.02 16.64 12.90
C GLU A 1086 34.83 16.24 12.00
N SER A 1087 34.65 16.93 10.87
CA SER A 1087 33.60 16.70 9.89
C SER A 1087 34.09 16.91 8.44
N GLY A 1088 35.41 16.79 8.23
CA GLY A 1088 36.07 16.82 6.94
C GLY A 1088 36.36 15.42 6.38
N ILE A 1089 36.04 15.21 5.11
CA ILE A 1089 36.45 14.03 4.34
C ILE A 1089 37.89 14.23 3.88
N LEU A 1090 38.71 13.17 3.91
CA LEU A 1090 40.10 13.21 3.45
C LEU A 1090 40.26 12.38 2.16
N ASP A 1091 40.87 12.99 1.15
CA ASP A 1091 41.37 12.40 -0.10
C ASP A 1091 42.90 12.26 0.03
N PRO A 1092 43.41 11.20 0.69
CA PRO A 1092 44.78 11.16 1.22
C PRO A 1092 45.86 11.14 0.13
N GLU A 1093 45.55 10.58 -1.05
CA GLU A 1093 46.44 10.58 -2.21
C GLU A 1093 46.24 11.82 -3.10
N GLY A 1094 45.17 12.59 -2.86
CA GLY A 1094 44.76 13.73 -3.69
C GLY A 1094 44.23 13.31 -5.06
N GLU A 1095 43.74 12.09 -5.23
CA GLU A 1095 43.26 11.56 -6.52
C GLU A 1095 41.92 12.14 -6.93
N LEU A 1096 40.98 12.31 -6.00
CA LEU A 1096 39.71 12.99 -6.32
C LEU A 1096 39.96 14.44 -6.72
N HIS A 1097 40.84 15.16 -6.01
CA HIS A 1097 41.27 16.50 -6.40
C HIS A 1097 41.89 16.52 -7.82
N LYS A 1098 42.77 15.58 -8.16
CA LYS A 1098 43.35 15.46 -9.53
C LYS A 1098 42.28 15.19 -10.58
N VAL A 1099 41.35 14.27 -10.31
CA VAL A 1099 40.28 13.85 -11.23
C VAL A 1099 39.34 15.00 -11.55
N TYR A 1100 38.81 15.69 -10.54
CA TYR A 1100 37.95 16.86 -10.76
C TYR A 1100 38.73 18.06 -11.33
N GLY A 1101 39.99 18.24 -10.92
CA GLY A 1101 40.90 19.28 -11.42
C GLY A 1101 41.18 20.43 -10.44
N PHE A 1102 41.04 20.17 -9.13
CA PHE A 1102 41.19 21.17 -8.07
C PHE A 1102 42.61 21.17 -7.48
N ASN A 1103 43.50 21.97 -8.08
CA ASN A 1103 44.72 22.41 -7.39
C ASN A 1103 44.41 23.61 -6.47
N GLU A 1104 43.52 24.51 -6.91
CA GLU A 1104 42.95 25.59 -6.12
C GLU A 1104 41.60 25.16 -5.51
N PRO A 1105 41.09 25.86 -4.47
CA PRO A 1105 39.80 25.56 -3.86
C PRO A 1105 38.63 25.66 -4.85
N GLY A 1106 37.68 24.72 -4.76
CA GLY A 1106 36.59 24.62 -5.73
C GLY A 1106 35.40 23.82 -5.24
N TYR A 1107 34.38 23.71 -6.09
CA TYR A 1107 33.11 23.08 -5.75
C TYR A 1107 32.54 22.23 -6.87
N VAL A 1108 31.81 21.18 -6.49
CA VAL A 1108 31.00 20.33 -7.37
C VAL A 1108 29.60 20.23 -6.78
N LEU A 1109 28.59 20.69 -7.51
CA LEU A 1109 27.19 20.39 -7.20
C LEU A 1109 26.79 19.11 -7.94
N VAL A 1110 26.45 18.07 -7.20
CA VAL A 1110 26.02 16.76 -7.69
C VAL A 1110 24.50 16.63 -7.50
N ARG A 1111 23.81 16.14 -8.53
CA ARG A 1111 22.37 15.84 -8.55
C ARG A 1111 22.05 14.56 -7.78
N PRO A 1112 20.78 14.34 -7.39
CA PRO A 1112 20.31 13.06 -6.87
C PRO A 1112 20.79 11.87 -7.71
N ASP A 1113 20.66 11.94 -9.05
CA ASP A 1113 21.08 10.88 -9.98
C ASP A 1113 22.62 10.74 -10.19
N THR A 1114 23.45 11.34 -9.32
CA THR A 1114 24.94 11.28 -9.33
C THR A 1114 25.60 11.81 -10.62
N TYR A 1115 24.94 12.74 -11.30
CA TYR A 1115 25.56 13.57 -12.35
C TYR A 1115 25.89 14.97 -11.79
N ILE A 1116 26.94 15.59 -12.32
CA ILE A 1116 27.34 16.95 -11.95
C ILE A 1116 26.30 17.93 -12.53
N ALA A 1117 25.60 18.68 -11.67
CA ALA A 1117 24.80 19.84 -12.09
C ALA A 1117 25.70 21.03 -12.42
N HIS A 1118 26.60 21.39 -11.49
CA HIS A 1118 27.50 22.53 -11.65
C HIS A 1118 28.90 22.21 -11.10
N ILE A 1119 29.93 22.84 -11.66
CA ILE A 1119 31.31 22.71 -11.18
C ILE A 1119 32.09 24.00 -11.44
N GLY A 1120 32.94 24.41 -10.50
CA GLY A 1120 33.72 25.65 -10.61
C GLY A 1120 34.77 25.83 -9.52
N LEU A 1121 35.60 26.87 -9.67
CA LEU A 1121 36.48 27.36 -8.60
C LEU A 1121 35.65 28.12 -7.55
N GLN A 1122 36.15 28.17 -6.31
CA GLN A 1122 35.51 28.87 -5.19
C GLN A 1122 35.12 30.33 -5.51
N SER A 1123 35.95 31.01 -6.31
CA SER A 1123 35.74 32.39 -6.77
C SER A 1123 34.48 32.58 -7.62
N ALA A 1124 33.93 31.52 -8.21
CA ALA A 1124 32.72 31.53 -9.03
C ALA A 1124 31.48 30.96 -8.30
N MET A 1125 31.50 30.85 -6.97
CA MET A 1125 30.43 30.21 -6.21
C MET A 1125 29.22 31.14 -5.95
N ASP A 1126 29.34 32.46 -6.09
CA ASP A 1126 28.17 33.35 -6.06
C ASP A 1126 27.23 33.06 -7.25
N GLY A 1127 27.78 32.87 -8.46
CA GLY A 1127 27.00 32.50 -9.65
C GLY A 1127 26.34 31.11 -9.57
N LEU A 1128 26.76 30.25 -8.63
CA LEU A 1128 26.02 29.01 -8.35
C LEU A 1128 24.65 29.30 -7.74
N LEU A 1129 24.53 30.33 -6.89
CA LEU A 1129 23.27 30.68 -6.23
C LEU A 1129 22.26 31.25 -7.23
N GLU A 1130 22.71 32.03 -8.20
CA GLU A 1130 21.90 32.56 -9.31
C GLU A 1130 21.49 31.42 -10.25
N TRP A 1131 22.44 30.60 -10.69
CA TRP A 1131 22.17 29.45 -11.56
C TRP A 1131 21.21 28.43 -10.93
N LEU A 1132 21.26 28.23 -9.61
CA LEU A 1132 20.30 27.38 -8.90
C LEU A 1132 18.85 27.90 -9.03
N GLU A 1133 18.62 29.21 -8.87
CA GLU A 1133 17.27 29.81 -8.99
C GLU A 1133 16.71 29.74 -10.43
N GLU A 1134 17.57 29.77 -11.44
CA GLU A 1134 17.17 29.67 -12.85
C GLU A 1134 16.80 28.24 -13.30
N ASN A 1135 17.08 27.21 -12.48
CA ASN A 1135 17.07 25.81 -12.93
C ASN A 1135 16.38 24.80 -11.99
N TYR A 1136 16.26 25.07 -10.68
CA TYR A 1136 15.74 24.12 -9.67
C TYR A 1136 14.86 24.75 -8.58
#